data_AF-Q0V3A7-F1
#
_entry.id   AF-Q0V3A7-F1
#
_cell.length_a   1.000
_cell.length_b   1.000
_cell.length_c   1.000
_cell.angle_alpha   90.00
_cell.angle_beta   90.00
_cell.angle_gamma   90.00
#
_symmetry.space_group_name_H-M   'P 1'
#
loop_
_entity.id
_entity.type
_entity.pdbx_description
1 polymer ?
#
loop_
_entity_poly.entity_id
_entity_poly.type
_entity_poly.pdbx_seq_one_letter_code
_entity_poly.pdbx_strand_id
1 'polypeptide(L)'
;MDIVPEFAILASRAITDYATQLEGLRLKNDWAAAYESVLWMVELARTSPITTPPGHLLPEHILDSQFPVWRLWTYWKPNVQRIRHLASCDCEKLTLVSDLVALEGPDMITGQANTLRDGLVARYDGIKNFLQWRGIIVEVPNRTRESIGRVLERVACLLELGANDSGLGHVEKMLFFRDFLVARPITTKRLDIFEATCKIPYKPENNLYDAILQVWDNRDRLGGQHVIHIHSLLSVMEDASAEDLCNVTWEDWLRLGIENCMEECREAVCAHIDDGSSWTDLFLEYRAFGRTVNALRQFWPNRNEIIMPVMDGIESIVEIYKAVKAELSKPRKTMAVSHIRTADTKNTTKEASGLSFLVGEDETRHPLESYIEVFCRDRVLGREPMATPGESIIDALMQVWRSTSKPNIDLDRRKLAINVAGSAVVDSSLCGRCLTNVESTGLPDTSVEKLSDVMHKANGSMSEAIIDLTNLLSNGERWALCWFDLLELWLEGQTKASVFEEEEALEYSLRTMGIAQWIEFMQRIQTIFCPVQRHFRGSAVPRIPRILQPAHLSWITTLSKYTSTLIAFEGVAGIGSEAMRCIQTNHICILSVKECLDDLLKASPEAVEICYRIWDAKHEGLDIPGLPSKHIVTQKAVLMCVEWFSDETWTMKLKEATRFWEDIENEIIAEATRLEGLTKSMRKRDPKGTALLLQELGLPNNSQLDREMDDLPPGFIDIVERVGEDEAEINFPLNHFTDLQREAMGIPAGANTFLLRLVFPSTHSELFEFCVHFNTDKDLDTLDHTTCSTDARTTRMNVCKTSQSAFTWQLQSIIYTQIQIGNVNIADLHKRLKEKMSCLGQSCVACDVSLQASPKAQIKRSVPCDMVGCARLWYALPLDVRIPELRADIYVVDLMLTSVYAAALTGPN
;
A
#
# COMPACT_ATOMS: atom_id res chain seq x y z
N MET A 1 42.97 71.05 26.88
CA MET A 1 42.57 69.85 27.63
C MET A 1 43.12 68.67 26.83
N ASP A 2 44.43 68.48 26.93
CA ASP A 2 45.25 67.96 25.80
C ASP A 2 45.71 66.52 25.99
N ILE A 3 45.01 65.85 26.92
CA ILE A 3 44.89 64.40 27.06
C ILE A 3 43.38 64.16 26.84
N VAL A 4 42.90 63.31 25.94
CA VAL A 4 43.55 62.13 25.37
C VAL A 4 43.06 61.88 23.92
N PRO A 5 43.89 62.05 22.87
CA PRO A 5 43.57 61.55 21.53
C PRO A 5 43.37 60.02 21.55
N GLU A 6 44.15 59.31 22.35
CA GLU A 6 44.09 57.85 22.49
C GLU A 6 42.77 57.38 23.13
N PHE A 7 42.22 58.08 24.13
CA PHE A 7 40.89 57.75 24.69
C PHE A 7 39.79 57.96 23.65
N ALA A 8 39.84 59.06 22.89
CA ALA A 8 38.87 59.31 21.84
C ALA A 8 38.93 58.21 20.75
N ILE A 9 40.12 57.77 20.36
CA ILE A 9 40.34 56.66 19.41
C ILE A 9 39.83 55.34 20.00
N LEU A 10 40.17 55.00 21.24
CA LEU A 10 39.75 53.77 21.91
C LEU A 10 38.23 53.72 22.14
N ALA A 11 37.62 54.83 22.56
CA ALA A 11 36.17 54.95 22.74
C ALA A 11 35.44 54.85 21.39
N SER A 12 35.96 55.52 20.35
CA SER A 12 35.39 55.42 18.99
C SER A 12 35.44 53.99 18.47
N ARG A 13 36.58 53.30 18.62
CA ARG A 13 36.71 51.89 18.27
C ARG A 13 35.75 51.01 19.07
N ALA A 14 35.69 51.16 20.39
CA ALA A 14 34.80 50.37 21.23
C ALA A 14 33.32 50.56 20.88
N ILE A 15 32.90 51.78 20.53
CA ILE A 15 31.55 52.08 20.05
C ILE A 15 31.31 51.46 18.67
N THR A 16 32.27 51.50 17.75
CA THR A 16 32.16 50.84 16.43
C THR A 16 32.08 49.32 16.55
N ASP A 17 32.90 48.71 17.40
CA ASP A 17 32.91 47.27 17.67
C ASP A 17 31.56 46.84 18.29
N TYR A 18 31.04 47.62 19.25
CA TYR A 18 29.72 47.40 19.87
C TYR A 18 28.54 47.64 18.91
N ALA A 19 28.60 48.67 18.05
CA ALA A 19 27.61 48.91 17.01
C ALA A 19 27.57 47.76 16.00
N THR A 20 28.74 47.22 15.64
CA THR A 20 28.88 46.03 14.79
C THR A 20 28.31 44.78 15.49
N GLN A 21 28.51 44.64 16.80
CA GLN A 21 27.89 43.56 17.59
C GLN A 21 26.36 43.66 17.58
N LEU A 22 25.79 44.84 17.88
CA LEU A 22 24.34 45.06 17.81
C LEU A 22 23.76 44.80 16.42
N GLU A 23 24.45 45.24 15.37
CA GLU A 23 24.05 44.99 13.99
C GLU A 23 24.09 43.48 13.66
N GLY A 24 25.09 42.75 14.17
CA GLY A 24 25.16 41.29 14.08
C GLY A 24 24.00 40.58 14.78
N LEU A 25 23.60 41.06 15.97
CA LEU A 25 22.42 40.56 16.68
C LEU A 25 21.12 40.91 15.92
N ARG A 26 21.03 42.15 15.38
CA ARG A 26 19.92 42.65 14.55
C ARG A 26 19.70 41.80 13.31
N LEU A 27 20.78 41.44 12.61
CA LEU A 27 20.73 40.62 11.39
C LEU A 27 20.37 39.15 11.68
N LYS A 28 20.70 38.65 12.87
CA LYS A 28 20.30 37.32 13.36
C LYS A 28 18.90 37.28 13.98
N ASN A 29 18.28 38.45 14.20
CA ASN A 29 17.07 38.63 15.02
C ASN A 29 17.21 38.13 16.47
N ASP A 30 18.42 38.17 17.04
CA ASP A 30 18.66 37.84 18.45
C ASP A 30 18.27 39.03 19.34
N TRP A 31 16.97 39.25 19.44
CA TRP A 31 16.40 40.41 20.11
C TRP A 31 16.57 40.34 21.64
N ALA A 32 16.63 39.15 22.23
CA ALA A 32 16.91 39.02 23.66
C ALA A 32 18.32 39.53 23.99
N ALA A 33 19.36 39.04 23.30
CA ALA A 33 20.72 39.52 23.52
C ALA A 33 20.87 41.01 23.14
N ALA A 34 20.23 41.45 22.05
CA ALA A 34 20.27 42.86 21.65
C ALA A 34 19.61 43.77 22.69
N TYR A 35 18.46 43.37 23.26
CA TYR A 35 17.74 44.15 24.25
C TYR A 35 18.55 44.32 25.54
N GLU A 36 19.07 43.22 26.10
CA GLU A 36 19.94 43.28 27.28
C GLU A 36 21.21 44.13 27.00
N SER A 37 21.75 44.05 25.78
CA SER A 37 22.92 44.85 25.38
C SER A 37 22.66 46.35 25.35
N VAL A 38 21.44 46.82 25.04
CA VAL A 38 21.12 48.27 24.89
C VAL A 38 20.53 48.92 26.15
N LEU A 39 20.25 48.18 27.21
CA LEU A 39 19.65 48.72 28.45
C LEU A 39 20.41 49.93 29.02
N TRP A 40 21.74 49.93 28.92
CA TRP A 40 22.56 51.06 29.38
C TRP A 40 22.38 52.31 28.53
N MET A 41 22.08 52.19 27.23
CA MET A 41 21.79 53.32 26.35
C MET A 41 20.42 53.93 26.66
N VAL A 42 19.42 53.08 26.97
CA VAL A 42 18.10 53.52 27.42
C VAL A 42 18.23 54.32 28.73
N GLU A 43 19.02 53.83 29.68
CA GLU A 43 19.28 54.53 30.94
C GLU A 43 20.11 55.80 30.76
N LEU A 44 21.09 55.81 29.84
CA LEU A 44 21.82 57.01 29.45
C LEU A 44 20.85 58.07 28.92
N ALA A 45 20.08 57.77 27.87
CA ALA A 45 19.12 58.71 27.28
C ALA A 45 18.05 59.23 28.27
N ARG A 46 17.71 58.44 29.30
CA ARG A 46 16.81 58.84 30.39
C ARG A 46 17.45 59.79 31.40
N THR A 47 18.78 59.72 31.56
CA THR A 47 19.55 60.50 32.53
C THR A 47 20.34 61.66 31.91
N SER A 48 20.45 61.71 30.58
CA SER A 48 21.02 62.80 29.80
C SER A 48 20.47 64.18 30.21
N PRO A 49 21.31 65.20 30.46
CA PRO A 49 20.84 66.55 30.66
C PRO A 49 20.26 67.13 29.35
N ILE A 50 19.10 67.79 29.45
CA ILE A 50 18.38 68.39 28.30
C ILE A 50 19.25 69.40 27.53
N THR A 51 20.20 70.04 28.22
CA THR A 51 21.15 70.99 27.64
C THR A 51 22.57 70.63 28.03
N THR A 52 23.43 70.36 27.04
CA THR A 52 24.86 70.18 27.28
C THR A 52 25.50 71.49 27.78
N PRO A 53 26.14 71.50 28.97
CA PRO A 53 26.88 72.67 29.42
C PRO A 53 28.02 73.00 28.44
N PRO A 54 28.28 74.29 28.13
CA PRO A 54 29.37 74.66 27.24
C PRO A 54 30.71 74.05 27.66
N GLY A 55 31.47 73.53 26.68
CA GLY A 55 32.78 72.92 26.90
C GLY A 55 32.78 71.50 27.48
N HIS A 56 31.62 70.87 27.70
CA HIS A 56 31.53 69.49 28.17
C HIS A 56 31.27 68.52 27.01
N LEU A 57 32.08 67.46 26.93
CA LEU A 57 31.84 66.32 26.04
C LEU A 57 31.02 65.29 26.82
N LEU A 58 29.77 65.08 26.41
CA LEU A 58 28.91 64.04 26.99
C LEU A 58 29.03 62.73 26.16
N PRO A 59 28.79 61.54 26.74
CA PRO A 59 28.86 60.26 26.02
C PRO A 59 27.98 60.22 24.75
N GLU A 60 26.83 60.88 24.80
CA GLU A 60 25.87 61.03 23.70
C GLU A 60 26.50 61.70 22.47
N HIS A 61 27.42 62.65 22.64
CA HIS A 61 28.13 63.26 21.52
C HIS A 61 29.07 62.27 20.80
N ILE A 62 29.64 61.32 21.54
CA ILE A 62 30.50 60.28 20.97
C ILE A 62 29.63 59.23 20.26
N LEU A 63 28.52 58.83 20.87
CA LEU A 63 27.53 57.95 20.25
C LEU A 63 26.89 58.59 18.99
N ASP A 64 26.61 59.88 19.00
CA ASP A 64 26.11 60.63 17.83
C ASP A 64 27.09 60.60 16.65
N SER A 65 28.39 60.68 16.95
CA SER A 65 29.44 60.67 15.93
C SER A 65 29.81 59.28 15.44
N GLN A 66 29.71 58.25 16.28
CA GLN A 66 30.29 56.92 16.00
C GLN A 66 29.22 55.82 15.82
N PHE A 67 28.00 56.04 16.31
CA PHE A 67 26.87 55.12 16.16
C PHE A 67 25.55 55.92 15.99
N PRO A 68 25.33 56.64 14.88
CA PRO A 68 24.24 57.63 14.76
C PRO A 68 22.82 57.09 15.02
N VAL A 69 22.61 55.79 14.84
CA VAL A 69 21.33 55.10 15.08
C VAL A 69 21.11 54.70 16.55
N TRP A 70 22.03 54.98 17.48
CA TRP A 70 21.90 54.61 18.90
C TRP A 70 20.57 55.07 19.52
N ARG A 71 20.07 56.26 19.14
CA ARG A 71 18.78 56.76 19.62
C ARG A 71 17.61 55.84 19.24
N LEU A 72 17.64 55.20 18.07
CA LEU A 72 16.61 54.25 17.65
C LEU A 72 16.53 53.06 18.62
N TRP A 73 17.69 52.58 19.07
CA TRP A 73 17.79 51.55 20.10
C TRP A 73 17.32 52.02 21.48
N THR A 74 17.42 53.32 21.80
CA THR A 74 16.86 53.87 23.05
C THR A 74 15.34 54.07 23.04
N TYR A 75 14.74 54.25 21.85
CA TYR A 75 13.29 54.32 21.69
C TYR A 75 12.63 52.93 21.61
N TRP A 76 13.41 51.88 21.31
CA TRP A 76 12.94 50.50 21.22
C TRP A 76 12.42 49.99 22.57
N LYS A 77 11.16 49.56 22.58
CA LYS A 77 10.45 49.00 23.75
C LYS A 77 9.70 47.74 23.31
N PRO A 78 10.41 46.62 23.10
CA PRO A 78 9.83 45.36 22.68
C PRO A 78 8.97 44.74 23.79
N ASN A 79 8.14 43.76 23.43
CA ASN A 79 7.61 42.84 24.42
C ASN A 79 8.74 41.92 24.92
N VAL A 80 9.29 42.24 26.09
CA VAL A 80 10.44 41.53 26.70
C VAL A 80 10.14 40.03 26.94
N GLN A 81 8.88 39.66 27.20
CA GLN A 81 8.50 38.25 27.35
C GLN A 81 8.56 37.52 26.01
N ARG A 82 8.00 38.12 24.96
CA ARG A 82 8.00 37.59 23.59
C ARG A 82 9.42 37.36 23.05
N ILE A 83 10.29 38.36 23.12
CA ILE A 83 11.66 38.23 22.59
C ILE A 83 12.49 37.17 23.35
N ARG A 84 12.22 36.96 24.66
CA ARG A 84 12.86 35.91 25.45
C ARG A 84 12.29 34.52 25.15
N HIS A 85 10.97 34.41 24.91
CA HIS A 85 10.34 33.18 24.44
C HIS A 85 10.93 32.77 23.09
N LEU A 86 10.95 33.68 22.11
CA LEU A 86 11.53 33.42 20.80
C LEU A 86 13.02 33.07 20.89
N ALA A 87 13.82 33.76 21.72
CA ALA A 87 15.23 33.40 21.92
C ALA A 87 15.46 32.03 22.61
N SER A 88 14.42 31.40 23.15
CA SER A 88 14.47 30.02 23.69
C SER A 88 14.06 28.94 22.68
N CYS A 89 13.46 29.34 21.55
CA CYS A 89 13.08 28.44 20.46
C CYS A 89 14.32 28.04 19.63
N ASP A 90 14.21 26.89 18.95
CA ASP A 90 15.22 26.45 17.98
C ASP A 90 15.48 27.51 16.89
N CYS A 91 16.76 27.84 16.69
CA CYS A 91 17.19 28.84 15.74
C CYS A 91 16.89 28.45 14.30
N GLU A 92 16.93 27.17 13.93
CA GLU A 92 16.61 26.70 12.58
C GLU A 92 15.15 27.02 12.24
N LYS A 93 14.23 26.71 13.17
CA LYS A 93 12.79 27.03 13.05
C LYS A 93 12.55 28.54 12.88
N LEU A 94 13.27 29.38 13.62
CA LEU A 94 13.11 30.83 13.52
C LEU A 94 13.71 31.44 12.24
N THR A 95 14.76 30.86 11.65
CA THR A 95 15.29 31.36 10.37
C THR A 95 14.25 31.34 9.25
N LEU A 96 13.37 30.32 9.26
CA LEU A 96 12.27 30.13 8.31
C LEU A 96 11.25 31.27 8.29
N VAL A 97 11.14 32.02 9.39
CA VAL A 97 10.21 33.15 9.58
C VAL A 97 10.93 34.41 10.06
N SER A 98 12.22 34.52 9.73
CA SER A 98 13.13 35.60 10.16
C SER A 98 12.60 37.00 9.91
N ASP A 99 11.85 37.24 8.84
CA ASP A 99 11.17 38.52 8.61
C ASP A 99 10.09 38.83 9.67
N LEU A 100 9.33 37.84 10.15
CA LEU A 100 8.34 38.07 11.22
C LEU A 100 9.01 38.29 12.57
N VAL A 101 10.07 37.54 12.88
CA VAL A 101 10.87 37.77 14.09
C VAL A 101 11.43 39.19 14.07
N ALA A 102 11.84 39.70 12.90
CA ALA A 102 12.39 41.05 12.76
C ALA A 102 11.42 42.19 13.13
N LEU A 103 10.10 41.94 13.14
CA LEU A 103 9.09 42.94 13.49
C LEU A 103 9.17 43.39 14.96
N GLU A 104 9.70 42.55 15.85
CA GLU A 104 9.89 42.86 17.28
C GLU A 104 11.17 43.69 17.54
N GLY A 105 12.00 43.93 16.52
CA GLY A 105 13.20 44.77 16.59
C GLY A 105 12.92 46.28 16.68
N PRO A 106 13.97 47.13 16.73
CA PRO A 106 13.84 48.59 16.76
C PRO A 106 13.19 49.15 15.49
N ASP A 107 12.49 50.28 15.61
CA ASP A 107 11.89 50.97 14.46
C ASP A 107 12.95 51.66 13.59
N MET A 108 13.54 50.89 12.67
CA MET A 108 14.48 51.38 11.68
C MET A 108 13.80 52.10 10.49
N ILE A 109 12.48 52.32 10.51
CA ILE A 109 11.73 52.91 9.39
C ILE A 109 11.30 54.35 9.69
N THR A 110 10.67 54.60 10.84
CA THR A 110 10.26 55.96 11.24
C THR A 110 11.15 56.54 12.34
N GLY A 111 11.81 55.67 13.11
CA GLY A 111 12.66 56.05 14.24
C GLY A 111 11.92 56.65 15.42
N GLN A 112 10.58 56.53 15.45
CA GLN A 112 9.71 57.14 16.45
C GLN A 112 8.83 56.13 17.18
N ALA A 113 8.67 54.91 16.64
CA ALA A 113 7.82 53.88 17.21
C ALA A 113 8.59 52.93 18.15
N ASN A 114 7.85 52.26 19.05
CA ASN A 114 8.44 51.36 20.04
C ASN A 114 9.06 50.10 19.42
N THR A 115 8.56 49.65 18.27
CA THR A 115 9.03 48.46 17.53
C THR A 115 8.93 48.69 16.02
N LEU A 116 9.65 47.90 15.22
CA LEU A 116 9.56 47.94 13.75
C LEU A 116 8.13 47.72 13.26
N ARG A 117 7.40 46.82 13.91
CA ARG A 117 5.97 46.58 13.71
C ARG A 117 5.14 47.86 13.88
N ASP A 118 5.34 48.58 14.98
CA ASP A 118 4.62 49.83 15.26
C ASP A 118 5.00 50.92 14.25
N GLY A 119 6.26 50.94 13.79
CA GLY A 119 6.73 51.81 12.70
C GLY A 119 6.04 51.54 11.37
N LEU A 120 5.78 50.26 11.04
CA LEU A 120 4.97 49.87 9.87
C LEU A 120 3.51 50.33 10.00
N VAL A 121 2.91 50.21 11.19
CA VAL A 121 1.56 50.73 11.47
C VAL A 121 1.50 52.25 11.31
N ALA A 122 2.49 52.98 11.83
CA ALA A 122 2.58 54.43 11.72
C ALA A 122 2.78 54.91 10.27
N ARG A 123 3.58 54.19 9.48
CA ARG A 123 3.86 54.49 8.07
C ARG A 123 2.68 54.19 7.13
N TYR A 124 1.80 53.26 7.48
CA TYR A 124 0.69 52.86 6.63
C TYR A 124 -0.28 54.03 6.35
N ASP A 125 -0.62 54.24 5.07
CA ASP A 125 -1.33 55.41 4.55
C ASP A 125 -2.80 55.15 4.17
N GLY A 126 -3.24 53.89 4.19
CA GLY A 126 -4.60 53.49 3.81
C GLY A 126 -4.87 53.43 2.30
N ILE A 127 -3.89 53.71 1.43
CA ILE A 127 -4.11 53.75 -0.02
C ILE A 127 -4.37 52.35 -0.57
N LYS A 128 -3.52 51.38 -0.21
CA LYS A 128 -3.62 49.97 -0.62
C LYS A 128 -4.29 49.13 0.46
N ASN A 129 -5.07 48.12 0.09
CA ASN A 129 -5.60 47.11 1.01
C ASN A 129 -4.56 46.09 1.48
N PHE A 130 -3.28 46.27 1.15
CA PHE A 130 -2.18 45.43 1.61
C PHE A 130 -0.97 46.27 2.02
N LEU A 131 -0.28 45.84 3.08
CA LEU A 131 1.09 46.22 3.38
C LEU A 131 2.01 45.13 2.83
N GLN A 132 3.10 45.52 2.19
CA GLN A 132 4.21 44.63 1.87
C GLN A 132 5.47 45.13 2.55
N TRP A 133 6.15 44.27 3.30
CA TRP A 133 7.46 44.56 3.88
C TRP A 133 8.32 43.29 3.80
N ARG A 134 9.44 43.37 3.07
CA ARG A 134 10.27 42.23 2.67
C ARG A 134 9.43 41.06 2.11
N GLY A 135 9.54 39.85 2.64
CA GLY A 135 8.74 38.69 2.24
C GLY A 135 7.30 38.71 2.75
N ILE A 136 6.98 39.54 3.75
CA ILE A 136 5.66 39.57 4.38
C ILE A 136 4.69 40.43 3.57
N ILE A 137 3.51 39.86 3.29
CA ILE A 137 2.37 40.55 2.67
C ILE A 137 1.19 40.42 3.63
N VAL A 138 0.64 41.54 4.09
CA VAL A 138 -0.46 41.61 5.06
C VAL A 138 -1.66 42.30 4.42
N GLU A 139 -2.80 41.63 4.37
CA GLU A 139 -4.08 42.28 4.04
C GLU A 139 -4.51 43.17 5.21
N VAL A 140 -4.99 44.38 4.89
CA VAL A 140 -5.45 45.37 5.87
C VAL A 140 -6.96 45.58 5.71
N PRO A 141 -7.79 44.89 6.51
CA PRO A 141 -9.22 45.14 6.55
C PRO A 141 -9.52 46.62 6.78
N ASN A 142 -10.54 47.14 6.09
CA ASN A 142 -10.99 48.54 6.19
C ASN A 142 -9.93 49.63 5.87
N ARG A 143 -8.70 49.25 5.47
CA ARG A 143 -7.58 50.15 5.16
C ARG A 143 -7.22 51.15 6.27
N THR A 144 -7.36 50.75 7.55
CA THR A 144 -7.02 51.61 8.70
C THR A 144 -5.73 51.18 9.41
N ARG A 145 -5.02 52.14 10.01
CA ARG A 145 -3.84 51.88 10.87
C ARG A 145 -4.18 50.95 12.05
N GLU A 146 -5.36 51.14 12.65
CA GLU A 146 -5.83 50.28 13.74
C GLU A 146 -6.03 48.83 13.28
N SER A 147 -6.55 48.59 12.07
CA SER A 147 -6.74 47.24 11.56
C SER A 147 -5.41 46.55 11.26
N ILE A 148 -4.44 47.23 10.66
CA ILE A 148 -3.11 46.62 10.45
C ILE A 148 -2.38 46.37 11.77
N GLY A 149 -2.50 47.26 12.76
CA GLY A 149 -1.95 47.03 14.10
C GLY A 149 -2.54 45.77 14.75
N ARG A 150 -3.87 45.58 14.67
CA ARG A 150 -4.53 44.36 15.16
C ARG A 150 -4.09 43.10 14.43
N VAL A 151 -3.92 43.15 13.10
CA VAL A 151 -3.47 42.01 12.30
C VAL A 151 -2.01 41.66 12.65
N LEU A 152 -1.10 42.64 12.74
CA LEU A 152 0.30 42.42 13.06
C LEU A 152 0.50 41.90 14.50
N GLU A 153 -0.27 42.37 15.49
CA GLU A 153 -0.22 41.82 16.84
C GLU A 153 -0.74 40.37 16.89
N ARG A 154 -1.84 40.04 16.18
CA ARG A 154 -2.31 38.64 16.07
C ARG A 154 -1.24 37.73 15.47
N VAL A 155 -0.55 38.17 14.41
CA VAL A 155 0.55 37.41 13.81
C VAL A 155 1.69 37.19 14.80
N ALA A 156 2.05 38.20 15.61
CA ALA A 156 3.09 38.07 16.62
C ALA A 156 2.70 37.07 17.74
N CYS A 157 1.47 37.13 18.23
CA CYS A 157 0.93 36.14 19.18
C CYS A 157 0.90 34.72 18.58
N LEU A 158 0.58 34.58 17.30
CA LEU A 158 0.57 33.29 16.62
C LEU A 158 1.96 32.73 16.33
N LEU A 159 2.96 33.60 16.12
CA LEU A 159 4.35 33.20 16.05
C LEU A 159 4.81 32.59 17.38
N GLU A 160 4.47 33.20 18.52
CA GLU A 160 4.76 32.63 19.85
C GLU A 160 4.09 31.26 20.05
N LEU A 161 2.85 31.11 19.57
CA LEU A 161 2.08 29.86 19.64
C LEU A 161 2.62 28.77 18.70
N GLY A 162 3.13 29.13 17.53
CA GLY A 162 3.74 28.24 16.54
C GLY A 162 5.16 27.81 16.90
N ALA A 163 5.95 28.71 17.50
CA ALA A 163 7.32 28.47 17.94
C ALA A 163 7.42 27.81 19.33
N ASN A 164 6.30 27.59 20.02
CA ASN A 164 6.28 26.88 21.30
C ASN A 164 6.62 25.38 21.11
N ASP A 165 7.82 24.99 21.50
CA ASP A 165 8.37 23.62 21.34
C ASP A 165 7.76 22.57 22.30
N SER A 166 6.74 22.92 23.09
CA SER A 166 6.06 21.96 23.97
C SER A 166 4.95 21.18 23.27
N GLY A 167 5.26 19.95 22.85
CA GLY A 167 4.27 18.94 22.43
C GLY A 167 4.67 18.10 21.21
N LEU A 168 3.85 17.08 20.93
CA LEU A 168 3.87 16.36 19.66
C LEU A 168 3.37 17.30 18.54
N GLY A 169 3.97 17.22 17.36
CA GLY A 169 3.56 18.02 16.20
C GLY A 169 4.06 19.47 16.17
N HIS A 170 4.99 19.86 17.04
CA HIS A 170 5.45 21.25 17.12
C HIS A 170 6.26 21.68 15.88
N VAL A 171 6.98 20.76 15.23
CA VAL A 171 7.69 21.02 13.97
C VAL A 171 6.67 21.26 12.85
N GLU A 172 5.69 20.38 12.73
CA GLU A 172 4.62 20.42 11.74
C GLU A 172 3.75 21.67 11.91
N LYS A 173 3.48 22.08 13.16
CA LYS A 173 2.81 23.35 13.49
C LYS A 173 3.58 24.58 13.02
N MET A 174 4.91 24.57 13.18
CA MET A 174 5.77 25.68 12.74
C MET A 174 5.93 25.72 11.22
N LEU A 175 6.02 24.55 10.57
CA LEU A 175 5.96 24.43 9.11
C LEU A 175 4.61 24.92 8.57
N PHE A 176 3.50 24.57 9.23
CA PHE A 176 2.17 25.08 8.91
C PHE A 176 2.07 26.59 9.09
N PHE A 177 2.60 27.15 10.18
CA PHE A 177 2.67 28.60 10.37
C PHE A 177 3.39 29.28 9.20
N ARG A 178 4.59 28.78 8.85
CA ARG A 178 5.38 29.26 7.71
C ARG A 178 4.60 29.19 6.40
N ASP A 179 4.10 28.02 6.03
CA ASP A 179 3.55 27.79 4.70
C ASP A 179 2.13 28.38 4.56
N PHE A 180 1.29 28.23 5.57
CA PHE A 180 -0.09 28.73 5.57
C PHE A 180 -0.19 30.25 5.73
N LEU A 181 0.57 30.83 6.67
CA LEU A 181 0.51 32.27 6.96
C LEU A 181 1.62 33.08 6.27
N VAL A 182 2.89 32.67 6.36
CA VAL A 182 4.03 33.53 6.00
C VAL A 182 4.35 33.51 4.51
N ALA A 183 4.31 32.33 3.88
CA ALA A 183 4.65 32.14 2.46
C ALA A 183 3.60 32.72 1.48
N ARG A 184 2.53 33.32 2.01
CA ARG A 184 1.34 33.78 1.27
C ARG A 184 0.80 35.08 1.92
N PRO A 185 -0.16 35.79 1.31
CA PRO A 185 -0.79 36.92 1.96
C PRO A 185 -1.47 36.53 3.28
N ILE A 186 -1.09 37.21 4.36
CA ILE A 186 -1.70 37.11 5.68
C ILE A 186 -3.05 37.81 5.63
N THR A 187 -4.14 37.05 5.76
CA THR A 187 -5.51 37.55 5.81
C THR A 187 -6.14 37.23 7.15
N THR A 188 -7.15 37.99 7.59
CA THR A 188 -7.87 37.72 8.84
C THR A 188 -8.39 36.28 8.88
N LYS A 189 -9.00 35.83 7.78
CA LYS A 189 -9.53 34.47 7.64
C LYS A 189 -8.47 33.38 7.89
N ARG A 190 -7.24 33.56 7.40
CA ARG A 190 -6.16 32.60 7.64
C ARG A 190 -5.67 32.61 9.09
N LEU A 191 -5.63 33.78 9.73
CA LEU A 191 -5.32 33.87 11.16
C LEU A 191 -6.40 33.14 11.98
N ASP A 192 -7.67 33.33 11.65
CA ASP A 192 -8.80 32.65 12.30
C ASP A 192 -8.67 31.11 12.14
N ILE A 193 -8.34 30.61 10.94
CA ILE A 193 -8.10 29.16 10.70
C ILE A 193 -6.90 28.65 11.50
N PHE A 194 -5.77 29.35 11.47
CA PHE A 194 -4.56 28.91 12.17
C PHE A 194 -4.78 28.92 13.71
N GLU A 195 -5.44 29.95 14.25
CA GLU A 195 -5.84 30.01 15.66
C GLU A 195 -6.75 28.84 16.06
N ALA A 196 -7.76 28.53 15.22
CA ALA A 196 -8.65 27.40 15.45
C ALA A 196 -7.92 26.05 15.38
N THR A 197 -7.07 25.86 14.37
CA THR A 197 -6.25 24.64 14.20
C THR A 197 -5.34 24.41 15.41
N CYS A 198 -4.73 25.47 15.94
CA CYS A 198 -3.82 25.37 17.09
C CYS A 198 -4.48 25.01 18.42
N LYS A 199 -5.83 25.01 18.51
CA LYS A 199 -6.59 24.55 19.68
C LYS A 199 -6.80 23.03 19.67
N ILE A 200 -6.65 22.40 18.51
CA ILE A 200 -6.91 20.97 18.32
C ILE A 200 -5.62 20.17 18.64
N PRO A 201 -5.70 19.11 19.47
CA PRO A 201 -4.54 18.27 19.76
C PRO A 201 -4.01 17.56 18.51
N TYR A 202 -2.70 17.66 18.25
CA TYR A 202 -2.06 16.98 17.12
C TYR A 202 -2.05 15.45 17.30
N LYS A 203 -2.35 14.73 16.22
CA LYS A 203 -2.28 13.26 16.12
C LYS A 203 -1.45 12.89 14.88
N PRO A 204 -0.30 12.18 15.00
CA PRO A 204 0.54 11.86 13.84
C PRO A 204 -0.18 11.08 12.73
N GLU A 205 -1.08 10.17 13.13
CA GLU A 205 -1.96 9.37 12.26
C GLU A 205 -2.85 10.22 11.34
N ASN A 206 -3.14 11.46 11.72
CA ASN A 206 -3.98 12.38 10.98
C ASN A 206 -3.39 13.79 11.04
N ASN A 207 -2.40 14.04 10.17
CA ASN A 207 -1.70 15.32 10.07
C ASN A 207 -2.65 16.43 9.53
N LEU A 208 -3.43 16.98 10.46
CA LEU A 208 -4.40 18.05 10.25
C LEU A 208 -3.78 19.29 9.58
N TYR A 209 -2.52 19.58 9.86
CA TYR A 209 -1.81 20.72 9.30
C TYR A 209 -1.62 20.59 7.79
N ASP A 210 -1.17 19.43 7.30
CA ASP A 210 -1.10 19.15 5.86
C ASP A 210 -2.50 19.08 5.25
N ALA A 211 -3.46 18.42 5.92
CA ALA A 211 -4.85 18.34 5.45
C ALA A 211 -5.47 19.74 5.19
N ILE A 212 -5.36 20.68 6.15
CA ILE A 212 -5.86 22.05 5.99
C ILE A 212 -5.08 22.80 4.90
N LEU A 213 -3.76 22.62 4.81
CA LEU A 213 -2.92 23.24 3.79
C LEU A 213 -3.39 22.83 2.38
N GLN A 214 -3.49 21.52 2.11
CA GLN A 214 -3.91 21.00 0.81
C GLN A 214 -5.35 21.40 0.46
N VAL A 215 -6.28 21.31 1.42
CA VAL A 215 -7.69 21.67 1.19
C VAL A 215 -7.86 23.18 0.94
N TRP A 216 -7.14 24.02 1.68
CA TRP A 216 -7.24 25.49 1.51
C TRP A 216 -6.60 26.01 0.23
N ASP A 217 -5.48 25.43 -0.18
CA ASP A 217 -4.79 25.81 -1.42
C ASP A 217 -5.59 25.41 -2.66
N ASN A 218 -6.29 24.27 -2.60
CA ASN A 218 -7.11 23.74 -3.68
C ASN A 218 -8.60 24.06 -3.53
N ARG A 219 -9.00 24.96 -2.63
CA ARG A 219 -10.42 25.30 -2.33
C ARG A 219 -11.29 25.63 -3.55
N ASP A 220 -10.69 26.15 -4.62
CA ASP A 220 -11.36 26.53 -5.86
C ASP A 220 -11.49 25.34 -6.86
N ARG A 221 -10.93 24.17 -6.52
CA ARG A 221 -10.79 22.96 -7.37
C ARG A 221 -10.76 21.64 -6.56
N LEU A 222 -11.52 21.57 -5.47
CA LEU A 222 -11.68 20.33 -4.71
C LEU A 222 -12.47 19.30 -5.54
N GLY A 223 -12.05 18.04 -5.41
CA GLY A 223 -12.33 16.91 -6.30
C GLY A 223 -11.59 15.65 -5.82
N GLY A 224 -11.80 14.49 -6.44
CA GLY A 224 -11.48 13.16 -5.93
C GLY A 224 -10.03 12.98 -5.43
N GLN A 225 -9.05 13.61 -6.08
CA GLN A 225 -7.63 13.59 -5.65
C GLN A 225 -7.38 14.20 -4.26
N HIS A 226 -8.34 14.95 -3.71
CA HIS A 226 -8.27 15.54 -2.37
C HIS A 226 -9.02 14.72 -1.31
N VAL A 227 -9.65 13.58 -1.66
CA VAL A 227 -10.52 12.82 -0.76
C VAL A 227 -9.85 12.47 0.56
N ILE A 228 -8.58 12.08 0.55
CA ILE A 228 -7.81 11.76 1.77
C ILE A 228 -7.67 12.99 2.67
N HIS A 229 -7.29 14.15 2.11
CA HIS A 229 -7.11 15.38 2.88
C HIS A 229 -8.42 15.94 3.43
N ILE A 230 -9.51 15.88 2.65
CA ILE A 230 -10.84 16.24 3.16
C ILE A 230 -11.28 15.23 4.22
N HIS A 231 -11.12 13.92 4.01
CA HIS A 231 -11.46 12.90 5.00
C HIS A 231 -10.72 13.11 6.32
N SER A 232 -9.42 13.39 6.27
CA SER A 232 -8.58 13.79 7.40
C SER A 232 -9.12 15.01 8.15
N LEU A 233 -9.46 16.08 7.42
CA LEU A 233 -10.05 17.28 7.98
C LEU A 233 -11.41 17.00 8.65
N LEU A 234 -12.33 16.33 7.95
CA LEU A 234 -13.66 16.01 8.46
C LEU A 234 -13.61 15.11 9.71
N SER A 235 -12.68 14.14 9.75
CA SER A 235 -12.48 13.25 10.91
C SER A 235 -12.04 14.02 12.16
N VAL A 236 -11.37 15.17 12.00
CA VAL A 236 -11.06 16.08 13.11
C VAL A 236 -12.27 16.95 13.49
N MET A 237 -13.08 17.35 12.52
CA MET A 237 -14.28 18.19 12.73
C MET A 237 -15.40 17.47 13.51
N GLU A 238 -15.29 16.15 13.71
CA GLU A 238 -16.13 15.38 14.64
C GLU A 238 -15.77 15.62 16.13
N ASP A 239 -14.56 16.09 16.42
CA ASP A 239 -14.09 16.38 17.78
C ASP A 239 -14.66 17.72 18.28
N ALA A 240 -15.15 17.77 19.53
CA ALA A 240 -15.69 18.99 20.13
C ALA A 240 -14.65 20.14 20.21
N SER A 241 -13.35 19.82 20.24
CA SER A 241 -12.28 20.82 20.19
C SER A 241 -12.16 21.55 18.83
N ALA A 242 -12.78 21.02 17.77
CA ALA A 242 -12.75 21.59 16.43
C ALA A 242 -13.90 22.58 16.14
N GLU A 243 -14.77 22.92 17.11
CA GLU A 243 -15.91 23.83 16.90
C GLU A 243 -15.50 25.16 16.25
N ASP A 244 -14.43 25.80 16.74
CA ASP A 244 -13.88 27.02 16.16
C ASP A 244 -13.39 26.81 14.72
N LEU A 245 -12.82 25.64 14.40
CA LEU A 245 -12.34 25.34 13.05
C LEU A 245 -13.54 25.18 12.11
N CYS A 246 -14.58 24.45 12.53
CA CYS A 246 -15.84 24.32 11.80
C CYS A 246 -16.48 25.68 11.50
N ASN A 247 -16.60 26.54 12.51
CA ASN A 247 -17.17 27.88 12.34
C ASN A 247 -16.39 28.75 11.33
N VAL A 248 -15.10 28.49 11.13
CA VAL A 248 -14.26 29.24 10.20
C VAL A 248 -14.14 28.55 8.83
N THR A 249 -14.05 27.23 8.72
CA THR A 249 -13.83 26.54 7.42
C THR A 249 -15.10 26.15 6.70
N TRP A 250 -16.27 26.09 7.36
CA TRP A 250 -17.52 25.57 6.81
C TRP A 250 -18.26 26.56 5.91
N GLU A 251 -17.59 26.98 4.84
CA GLU A 251 -18.13 27.83 3.77
C GLU A 251 -18.60 27.01 2.56
N ASP A 252 -19.32 27.65 1.63
CA ASP A 252 -19.93 26.95 0.49
C ASP A 252 -18.90 26.27 -0.44
N TRP A 253 -17.65 26.77 -0.51
CA TRP A 253 -16.57 26.13 -1.28
C TRP A 253 -16.15 24.78 -0.70
N LEU A 254 -16.15 24.63 0.63
CA LEU A 254 -15.80 23.36 1.27
C LEU A 254 -16.94 22.37 1.08
N ARG A 255 -18.19 22.84 1.19
CA ARG A 255 -19.38 22.03 0.91
C ARG A 255 -19.37 21.48 -0.52
N LEU A 256 -19.22 22.36 -1.50
CA LEU A 256 -19.12 21.98 -2.92
C LEU A 256 -17.91 21.08 -3.18
N GLY A 257 -16.80 21.30 -2.48
CA GLY A 257 -15.62 20.43 -2.56
C GLY A 257 -15.85 19.02 -2.05
N ILE A 258 -16.58 18.86 -0.94
CA ILE A 258 -17.00 17.55 -0.42
C ILE A 258 -17.93 16.87 -1.43
N GLU A 259 -18.92 17.60 -1.96
CA GLU A 259 -19.85 17.11 -2.99
C GLU A 259 -19.11 16.63 -4.24
N ASN A 260 -18.17 17.43 -4.77
CA ASN A 260 -17.31 17.05 -5.90
C ASN A 260 -16.45 15.81 -5.59
N CYS A 261 -15.80 15.75 -4.42
CA CYS A 261 -15.03 14.57 -4.02
C CYS A 261 -15.89 13.31 -3.96
N MET A 262 -17.11 13.41 -3.42
CA MET A 262 -18.04 12.28 -3.37
C MET A 262 -18.46 11.83 -4.76
N GLU A 263 -18.78 12.79 -5.65
CA GLU A 263 -19.17 12.49 -7.04
C GLU A 263 -18.02 11.88 -7.84
N GLU A 264 -16.82 12.46 -7.80
CA GLU A 264 -15.65 11.93 -8.52
C GLU A 264 -15.19 10.56 -7.97
N CYS A 265 -15.26 10.33 -6.65
CA CYS A 265 -15.01 9.00 -6.09
C CYS A 265 -16.08 7.98 -6.50
N ARG A 266 -17.35 8.41 -6.59
CA ARG A 266 -18.46 7.58 -7.08
C ARG A 266 -18.26 7.19 -8.54
N GLU A 267 -17.92 8.15 -9.40
CA GLU A 267 -17.58 7.92 -10.81
C GLU A 267 -16.36 7.00 -10.95
N ALA A 268 -15.31 7.20 -10.16
CA ALA A 268 -14.11 6.35 -10.20
C ALA A 268 -14.37 4.90 -9.77
N VAL A 269 -15.18 4.67 -8.73
CA VAL A 269 -15.64 3.31 -8.36
C VAL A 269 -16.43 2.66 -9.50
N CYS A 270 -17.35 3.40 -10.12
CA CYS A 270 -18.11 2.90 -11.26
C CYS A 270 -17.21 2.59 -12.47
N ALA A 271 -16.27 3.46 -12.81
CA ALA A 271 -15.32 3.23 -13.90
C ALA A 271 -14.45 1.98 -13.65
N HIS A 272 -13.92 1.79 -12.43
CA HIS A 272 -13.16 0.59 -12.11
C HIS A 272 -14.00 -0.70 -12.18
N ILE A 273 -15.29 -0.64 -11.84
CA ILE A 273 -16.23 -1.76 -12.03
C ILE A 273 -16.44 -2.03 -13.52
N ASP A 274 -16.70 -0.99 -14.32
CA ASP A 274 -17.01 -1.07 -15.74
C ASP A 274 -15.80 -1.59 -16.56
N ASP A 275 -14.59 -1.18 -16.20
CA ASP A 275 -13.31 -1.61 -16.79
C ASP A 275 -12.80 -2.97 -16.23
N GLY A 276 -13.53 -3.61 -15.31
CA GLY A 276 -13.13 -4.88 -14.68
C GLY A 276 -11.88 -4.80 -13.78
N SER A 277 -11.47 -3.58 -13.42
CA SER A 277 -10.31 -3.28 -12.59
C SER A 277 -10.56 -3.56 -11.09
N SER A 278 -9.52 -3.45 -10.26
CA SER A 278 -9.70 -3.54 -8.81
C SER A 278 -10.43 -2.28 -8.31
N TRP A 279 -11.69 -2.45 -7.89
CA TRP A 279 -12.55 -1.39 -7.36
C TRP A 279 -12.78 -1.49 -5.84
N THR A 280 -12.48 -2.64 -5.22
CA THR A 280 -12.93 -2.92 -3.84
C THR A 280 -12.35 -2.00 -2.79
N ASP A 281 -11.08 -1.62 -2.92
CA ASP A 281 -10.39 -0.82 -1.89
C ASP A 281 -10.80 0.66 -2.01
N LEU A 282 -10.87 1.18 -3.25
CA LEU A 282 -11.46 2.48 -3.56
C LEU A 282 -12.92 2.61 -3.08
N PHE A 283 -13.71 1.53 -3.16
CA PHE A 283 -15.07 1.52 -2.64
C PHE A 283 -15.14 1.53 -1.10
N LEU A 284 -14.18 0.90 -0.42
CA LEU A 284 -14.04 1.00 1.04
C LEU A 284 -13.62 2.40 1.46
N GLU A 285 -12.70 3.05 0.74
CA GLU A 285 -12.30 4.45 0.95
C GLU A 285 -13.49 5.41 0.76
N TYR A 286 -14.22 5.28 -0.36
CA TYR A 286 -15.44 6.06 -0.60
C TYR A 286 -16.49 5.87 0.51
N ARG A 287 -16.67 4.64 1.00
CA ARG A 287 -17.57 4.37 2.14
C ARG A 287 -17.06 4.97 3.45
N ALA A 288 -15.76 4.94 3.71
CA ALA A 288 -15.18 5.55 4.90
C ALA A 288 -15.40 7.06 4.88
N PHE A 289 -15.03 7.72 3.78
CA PHE A 289 -15.29 9.14 3.55
C PHE A 289 -16.77 9.50 3.71
N GLY A 290 -17.66 8.72 3.09
CA GLY A 290 -19.10 8.89 3.20
C GLY A 290 -19.66 8.68 4.62
N ARG A 291 -19.03 7.90 5.50
CA ARG A 291 -19.41 7.82 6.93
C ARG A 291 -19.05 9.10 7.67
N THR A 292 -17.85 9.61 7.47
CA THR A 292 -17.34 10.84 8.11
C THR A 292 -18.16 12.07 7.68
N VAL A 293 -18.52 12.17 6.39
CA VAL A 293 -19.49 13.19 5.91
C VAL A 293 -20.86 13.03 6.58
N ASN A 294 -21.33 11.79 6.77
CA ASN A 294 -22.62 11.52 7.45
C ASN A 294 -22.59 11.83 8.95
N ALA A 295 -21.46 11.70 9.65
CA ALA A 295 -21.33 12.09 11.05
C ALA A 295 -21.51 13.61 11.22
N LEU A 296 -21.01 14.40 10.26
CA LEU A 296 -21.09 15.86 10.22
C LEU A 296 -22.43 16.41 9.72
N ARG A 297 -23.48 15.57 9.59
CA ARG A 297 -24.85 15.97 9.17
C ARG A 297 -25.44 17.15 9.94
N GLN A 298 -24.97 17.45 11.15
CA GLN A 298 -25.43 18.62 11.92
C GLN A 298 -25.04 19.97 11.29
N PHE A 299 -23.98 20.00 10.47
CA PHE A 299 -23.50 21.19 9.78
C PHE A 299 -24.09 21.36 8.36
N TRP A 300 -24.92 20.42 7.88
CA TRP A 300 -25.59 20.54 6.58
C TRP A 300 -26.90 21.33 6.69
N PRO A 301 -27.11 22.43 5.95
CA PRO A 301 -28.34 23.22 6.04
C PRO A 301 -29.57 22.46 5.51
N ASN A 302 -29.39 21.64 4.46
CA ASN A 302 -30.45 20.83 3.85
C ASN A 302 -30.20 19.33 4.09
N ARG A 303 -30.88 18.75 5.09
CA ARG A 303 -30.71 17.32 5.49
C ARG A 303 -31.15 16.29 4.44
N ASN A 304 -31.84 16.70 3.39
CA ASN A 304 -32.49 15.80 2.42
C ASN A 304 -31.76 15.69 1.08
N GLU A 305 -30.77 16.54 0.80
CA GLU A 305 -30.14 16.61 -0.54
C GLU A 305 -28.94 15.68 -0.70
N ILE A 306 -28.23 15.35 0.40
CA ILE A 306 -27.15 14.35 0.40
C ILE A 306 -27.60 13.12 1.19
N ILE A 307 -28.50 12.35 0.58
CA ILE A 307 -28.79 10.98 1.03
C ILE A 307 -27.66 10.08 0.52
N MET A 308 -26.53 10.11 1.22
CA MET A 308 -25.59 8.99 1.14
C MET A 308 -26.34 7.72 1.58
N PRO A 309 -26.47 6.70 0.72
CA PRO A 309 -27.13 5.47 1.10
C PRO A 309 -26.32 4.82 2.22
N VAL A 310 -26.93 4.71 3.41
CA VAL A 310 -26.34 4.02 4.57
C VAL A 310 -26.34 2.54 4.26
N MET A 311 -25.28 2.12 3.57
CA MET A 311 -25.10 0.77 3.06
C MET A 311 -24.51 -0.12 4.15
N ASP A 312 -25.40 -0.62 5.00
CA ASP A 312 -25.10 -1.61 6.02
C ASP A 312 -24.81 -2.97 5.37
N GLY A 313 -23.52 -3.33 5.28
CA GLY A 313 -23.07 -4.61 4.73
C GLY A 313 -22.02 -4.53 3.63
N ILE A 314 -21.55 -3.35 3.20
CA ILE A 314 -20.49 -3.25 2.18
C ILE A 314 -19.22 -4.02 2.54
N GLU A 315 -18.77 -4.00 3.80
CA GLU A 315 -17.63 -4.83 4.24
C GLU A 315 -17.86 -6.30 3.91
N SER A 316 -19.06 -6.83 4.23
CA SER A 316 -19.45 -8.19 3.87
C SER A 316 -19.51 -8.40 2.35
N ILE A 317 -20.00 -7.44 1.56
CA ILE A 317 -20.03 -7.55 0.08
C ILE A 317 -18.62 -7.59 -0.50
N VAL A 318 -17.70 -6.76 0.00
CA VAL A 318 -16.29 -6.75 -0.41
C VAL A 318 -15.59 -8.04 0.03
N GLU A 319 -15.86 -8.56 1.23
CA GLU A 319 -15.41 -9.90 1.66
C GLU A 319 -15.94 -11.00 0.74
N ILE A 320 -17.23 -11.00 0.39
CA ILE A 320 -17.82 -11.97 -0.54
C ILE A 320 -17.11 -11.89 -1.90
N TYR A 321 -16.94 -10.69 -2.46
CA TYR A 321 -16.27 -10.50 -3.76
C TYR A 321 -14.81 -10.98 -3.74
N LYS A 322 -14.04 -10.62 -2.69
CA LYS A 322 -12.65 -11.10 -2.52
C LYS A 322 -12.60 -12.63 -2.34
N ALA A 323 -13.55 -13.22 -1.63
CA ALA A 323 -13.66 -14.68 -1.49
C ALA A 323 -14.03 -15.39 -2.82
N VAL A 324 -14.92 -14.82 -3.63
CA VAL A 324 -15.27 -15.32 -4.96
C VAL A 324 -14.03 -15.35 -5.88
N LYS A 325 -13.26 -14.26 -5.92
CA LYS A 325 -12.00 -14.21 -6.68
C LYS A 325 -10.95 -15.19 -6.14
N ALA A 326 -10.89 -15.40 -4.82
CA ALA A 326 -9.98 -16.37 -4.20
C ALA A 326 -10.35 -17.84 -4.48
N GLU A 327 -11.63 -18.19 -4.67
CA GLU A 327 -12.03 -19.52 -5.13
C GLU A 327 -11.71 -19.74 -6.61
N LEU A 328 -11.82 -18.71 -7.47
CA LEU A 328 -11.40 -18.78 -8.88
C LEU A 328 -9.88 -18.95 -9.04
N SER A 329 -9.08 -18.24 -8.23
CA SER A 329 -7.62 -18.26 -8.35
C SER A 329 -6.98 -19.57 -7.88
N LYS A 330 -7.73 -20.44 -7.19
CA LYS A 330 -7.25 -21.78 -6.87
C LYS A 330 -7.08 -22.55 -8.17
N PRO A 331 -5.88 -23.08 -8.49
CA PRO A 331 -5.68 -23.82 -9.71
C PRO A 331 -6.64 -25.01 -9.70
N ARG A 332 -7.61 -25.00 -10.63
CA ARG A 332 -8.45 -26.18 -10.88
C ARG A 332 -7.49 -27.33 -11.07
N LYS A 333 -7.61 -28.37 -10.25
CA LYS A 333 -6.91 -29.64 -10.48
C LYS A 333 -7.45 -30.19 -11.78
N THR A 334 -6.83 -29.81 -12.89
CA THR A 334 -7.02 -30.43 -14.18
C THR A 334 -6.62 -31.88 -14.02
N MET A 335 -7.61 -32.73 -13.74
CA MET A 335 -7.43 -34.17 -13.83
C MET A 335 -6.88 -34.42 -15.23
N ALA A 336 -5.71 -35.03 -15.29
CA ALA A 336 -5.00 -35.23 -16.54
C ALA A 336 -5.77 -36.27 -17.37
N VAL A 337 -6.76 -35.81 -18.14
CA VAL A 337 -7.46 -36.61 -19.13
C VAL A 337 -6.47 -36.89 -20.26
N SER A 338 -5.78 -38.02 -20.15
CA SER A 338 -4.80 -38.48 -21.12
C SER A 338 -5.50 -39.14 -22.30
N HIS A 339 -5.35 -38.53 -23.48
CA HIS A 339 -5.90 -38.96 -24.78
C HIS A 339 -7.45 -38.80 -24.87
N ILE A 340 -8.04 -38.51 -26.04
CA ILE A 340 -7.69 -38.92 -27.41
C ILE A 340 -7.70 -37.73 -28.38
N ARG A 341 -6.69 -37.67 -29.27
CA ARG A 341 -6.75 -36.87 -30.51
C ARG A 341 -7.40 -37.70 -31.61
N THR A 342 -8.53 -37.24 -32.14
CA THR A 342 -8.99 -37.57 -33.51
C THR A 342 -9.34 -36.27 -34.24
N ALA A 343 -9.30 -36.32 -35.58
CA ALA A 343 -9.12 -35.14 -36.42
C ALA A 343 -10.38 -34.67 -37.15
N ASP A 344 -10.31 -33.42 -37.60
CA ASP A 344 -11.07 -32.81 -38.71
C ASP A 344 -12.59 -33.03 -38.76
N THR A 345 -13.34 -31.96 -38.46
CA THR A 345 -14.53 -31.64 -39.28
C THR A 345 -14.72 -30.13 -39.39
N LYS A 346 -14.79 -29.61 -40.62
CA LYS A 346 -15.04 -28.20 -40.92
C LYS A 346 -16.54 -27.93 -41.11
N ASN A 347 -16.95 -26.75 -40.65
CA ASN A 347 -18.09 -25.95 -41.12
C ASN A 347 -19.47 -26.63 -41.23
N THR A 348 -20.42 -26.22 -40.38
CA THR A 348 -21.69 -25.71 -40.92
C THR A 348 -22.29 -24.64 -40.02
N THR A 349 -22.66 -23.50 -40.61
CA THR A 349 -23.46 -22.45 -39.97
C THR A 349 -24.94 -22.79 -40.02
N LYS A 350 -25.70 -22.57 -38.93
CA LYS A 350 -27.03 -21.94 -39.00
C LYS A 350 -27.69 -21.61 -37.65
N GLU A 351 -28.04 -20.34 -37.50
CA GLU A 351 -29.32 -19.79 -37.00
C GLU A 351 -30.13 -20.63 -35.99
N ALA A 352 -30.05 -20.25 -34.71
CA ALA A 352 -31.17 -20.30 -33.78
C ALA A 352 -31.16 -19.02 -32.92
N SER A 353 -32.24 -18.24 -32.96
CA SER A 353 -32.33 -16.92 -32.31
C SER A 353 -33.15 -16.99 -31.02
N GLY A 354 -32.59 -16.55 -29.90
CA GLY A 354 -33.30 -16.38 -28.63
C GLY A 354 -32.37 -16.41 -27.43
N LEU A 355 -32.20 -15.26 -26.75
CA LEU A 355 -31.30 -15.05 -25.60
C LEU A 355 -29.80 -15.34 -25.88
N SER A 356 -29.22 -14.58 -26.81
CA SER A 356 -27.77 -14.32 -26.81
C SER A 356 -27.52 -12.90 -26.32
N PHE A 357 -27.30 -12.77 -25.02
CA PHE A 357 -26.76 -11.59 -24.36
C PHE A 357 -25.75 -12.13 -23.34
N LEU A 358 -24.51 -11.61 -23.33
CA LEU A 358 -23.42 -11.98 -22.41
C LEU A 358 -22.77 -13.37 -22.55
N VAL A 359 -22.50 -13.85 -23.77
CA VAL A 359 -21.59 -15.03 -24.00
C VAL A 359 -20.40 -14.64 -24.91
N GLY A 360 -19.94 -13.40 -24.77
CA GLY A 360 -18.77 -12.87 -25.48
C GLY A 360 -17.57 -12.71 -24.55
N GLU A 361 -16.53 -13.51 -24.80
CA GLU A 361 -15.11 -13.21 -24.53
C GLU A 361 -14.55 -13.21 -23.10
N ASP A 362 -15.29 -13.57 -22.05
CA ASP A 362 -14.67 -13.74 -20.71
C ASP A 362 -15.14 -14.97 -19.92
N GLU A 363 -14.70 -16.16 -20.35
CA GLU A 363 -14.89 -17.44 -19.63
C GLU A 363 -14.17 -17.50 -18.27
N THR A 364 -13.43 -16.46 -17.87
CA THR A 364 -12.62 -16.46 -16.64
C THR A 364 -13.35 -15.95 -15.40
N ARG A 365 -14.46 -15.22 -15.57
CA ARG A 365 -15.15 -14.53 -14.47
C ARG A 365 -16.30 -15.32 -13.87
N HIS A 366 -16.46 -15.26 -12.55
CA HIS A 366 -17.54 -15.97 -11.86
C HIS A 366 -18.86 -15.18 -11.98
N PRO A 367 -20.03 -15.81 -12.25
CA PRO A 367 -21.30 -15.09 -12.42
C PRO A 367 -21.65 -14.15 -11.24
N LEU A 368 -21.27 -14.54 -10.02
CA LEU A 368 -21.47 -13.73 -8.82
C LEU A 368 -20.66 -12.41 -8.79
N GLU A 369 -19.52 -12.32 -9.49
CA GLU A 369 -18.82 -11.03 -9.64
C GLU A 369 -19.72 -10.02 -10.33
N SER A 370 -20.34 -10.42 -11.45
CA SER A 370 -21.24 -9.55 -12.22
C SER A 370 -22.46 -9.13 -11.41
N TYR A 371 -23.06 -10.05 -10.64
CA TYR A 371 -24.17 -9.70 -9.74
C TYR A 371 -23.74 -8.71 -8.65
N ILE A 372 -22.58 -8.92 -8.01
CA ILE A 372 -22.06 -8.01 -6.98
C ILE A 372 -21.72 -6.64 -7.58
N GLU A 373 -21.11 -6.61 -8.76
CA GLU A 373 -20.75 -5.38 -9.48
C GLU A 373 -21.99 -4.57 -9.87
N VAL A 374 -23.04 -5.21 -10.38
CA VAL A 374 -24.34 -4.57 -10.66
C VAL A 374 -25.00 -4.05 -9.38
N PHE A 375 -25.04 -4.86 -8.32
CA PHE A 375 -25.60 -4.45 -7.02
C PHE A 375 -24.84 -3.25 -6.42
N CYS A 376 -23.51 -3.29 -6.45
CA CYS A 376 -22.67 -2.18 -6.03
C CYS A 376 -22.93 -0.96 -6.90
N ARG A 377 -22.96 -1.08 -8.23
CA ARG A 377 -23.23 0.03 -9.15
C ARG A 377 -24.58 0.70 -8.88
N ASP A 378 -25.68 -0.06 -8.79
CA ASP A 378 -27.01 0.51 -8.57
C ASP A 378 -27.12 1.25 -7.23
N ARG A 379 -26.53 0.68 -6.17
CA ARG A 379 -26.52 1.28 -4.83
C ARG A 379 -25.54 2.46 -4.70
N VAL A 380 -24.38 2.40 -5.34
CA VAL A 380 -23.39 3.50 -5.43
C VAL A 380 -23.96 4.69 -6.20
N LEU A 381 -24.66 4.42 -7.30
CA LEU A 381 -25.28 5.46 -8.12
C LEU A 381 -26.55 6.08 -7.49
N GLY A 382 -27.01 5.58 -6.35
CA GLY A 382 -28.22 6.07 -5.69
C GLY A 382 -29.50 5.87 -6.51
N ARG A 383 -29.49 4.93 -7.47
CA ARG A 383 -30.67 4.61 -8.28
C ARG A 383 -31.67 3.84 -7.42
N GLU A 384 -32.96 4.03 -7.67
CA GLU A 384 -33.97 3.14 -7.09
C GLU A 384 -33.63 1.70 -7.48
N PRO A 385 -33.57 0.76 -6.52
CA PRO A 385 -33.18 -0.61 -6.82
C PRO A 385 -34.20 -1.20 -7.78
N MET A 386 -33.75 -1.48 -9.01
CA MET A 386 -34.44 -2.42 -9.88
C MET A 386 -34.46 -3.74 -9.11
N ALA A 387 -35.65 -4.22 -8.75
CA ALA A 387 -35.86 -5.46 -8.01
C ALA A 387 -35.43 -6.66 -8.87
N THR A 388 -34.12 -6.86 -8.97
CA THR A 388 -33.49 -7.88 -9.79
C THR A 388 -33.35 -9.16 -8.99
N PRO A 389 -33.43 -10.34 -9.64
CA PRO A 389 -33.18 -11.62 -8.99
C PRO A 389 -31.87 -11.68 -8.20
N GLY A 390 -30.83 -10.95 -8.64
CA GLY A 390 -29.53 -10.88 -8.00
C GLY A 390 -29.54 -10.20 -6.62
N GLU A 391 -30.42 -9.22 -6.39
CA GLU A 391 -30.53 -8.53 -5.08
C GLU A 391 -30.90 -9.54 -3.97
N SER A 392 -31.90 -10.40 -4.21
CA SER A 392 -32.28 -11.44 -3.24
C SER A 392 -31.19 -12.48 -2.95
N ILE A 393 -30.29 -12.74 -3.90
CA ILE A 393 -29.16 -13.66 -3.74
C ILE A 393 -28.07 -12.98 -2.89
N ILE A 394 -27.79 -11.70 -3.15
CA ILE A 394 -26.79 -10.92 -2.41
C ILE A 394 -27.23 -10.64 -0.98
N ASP A 395 -28.52 -10.36 -0.75
CA ASP A 395 -29.08 -10.25 0.61
C ASP A 395 -28.94 -11.56 1.39
N ALA A 396 -29.23 -12.70 0.76
CA ALA A 396 -29.05 -14.02 1.38
C ALA A 396 -27.55 -14.33 1.65
N LEU A 397 -26.64 -13.97 0.74
CA LEU A 397 -25.20 -14.11 0.95
C LEU A 397 -24.68 -13.22 2.08
N MET A 398 -25.08 -11.94 2.12
CA MET A 398 -24.73 -11.03 3.22
C MET A 398 -25.22 -11.59 4.55
N GLN A 399 -26.40 -12.20 4.57
CA GLN A 399 -26.96 -12.81 5.77
C GLN A 399 -26.15 -14.05 6.21
N VAL A 400 -25.72 -14.92 5.28
CA VAL A 400 -24.76 -16.01 5.57
C VAL A 400 -23.45 -15.45 6.12
N TRP A 401 -22.90 -14.37 5.55
CA TRP A 401 -21.68 -13.74 6.05
C TRP A 401 -21.84 -13.24 7.49
N ARG A 402 -22.97 -12.58 7.79
CA ARG A 402 -23.31 -12.09 9.13
C ARG A 402 -23.43 -13.23 10.15
N SER A 403 -24.12 -14.32 9.81
CA SER A 403 -24.28 -15.47 10.73
C SER A 403 -22.98 -16.26 10.94
N THR A 404 -22.11 -16.33 9.94
CA THR A 404 -20.82 -17.05 9.97
C THR A 404 -19.64 -16.24 10.49
N SER A 405 -19.81 -14.96 10.85
CA SER A 405 -18.68 -14.07 11.24
C SER A 405 -18.19 -14.25 12.68
N LYS A 406 -18.99 -14.81 13.59
CA LYS A 406 -18.72 -14.81 15.04
C LYS A 406 -19.27 -16.06 15.72
N PRO A 407 -18.59 -16.64 16.75
CA PRO A 407 -17.31 -16.21 17.31
C PRO A 407 -16.08 -16.61 16.48
N ASN A 408 -16.19 -17.68 15.69
CA ASN A 408 -15.17 -18.11 14.72
C ASN A 408 -15.75 -17.94 13.29
N ILE A 409 -14.88 -17.72 12.31
CA ILE A 409 -15.28 -17.63 10.90
C ILE A 409 -15.52 -19.04 10.35
N ASP A 410 -16.77 -19.35 10.00
CA ASP A 410 -17.12 -20.60 9.32
C ASP A 410 -16.84 -20.48 7.81
N LEU A 411 -15.64 -20.90 7.41
CA LEU A 411 -15.16 -20.84 6.03
C LEU A 411 -15.89 -21.81 5.11
N ASP A 412 -16.30 -22.98 5.62
CA ASP A 412 -16.92 -24.02 4.81
C ASP A 412 -18.35 -23.64 4.40
N ARG A 413 -19.12 -22.99 5.29
CA ARG A 413 -20.43 -22.42 4.91
C ARG A 413 -20.29 -21.27 3.93
N ARG A 414 -19.28 -20.41 4.09
CA ARG A 414 -19.00 -19.31 3.14
C ARG A 414 -18.65 -19.86 1.75
N LYS A 415 -17.81 -20.90 1.68
CA LYS A 415 -17.45 -21.59 0.44
C LYS A 415 -18.66 -22.29 -0.20
N LEU A 416 -19.47 -22.99 0.59
CA LEU A 416 -20.72 -23.58 0.11
C LEU A 416 -21.68 -22.51 -0.45
N ALA A 417 -21.85 -21.39 0.25
CA ALA A 417 -22.70 -20.30 -0.19
C ALA A 417 -22.23 -19.66 -1.51
N ILE A 418 -20.90 -19.49 -1.71
CA ILE A 418 -20.33 -19.06 -3.00
C ILE A 418 -20.70 -20.07 -4.10
N ASN A 419 -20.51 -21.38 -3.87
CA ASN A 419 -20.81 -22.40 -4.87
C ASN A 419 -22.32 -22.46 -5.21
N VAL A 420 -23.21 -22.30 -4.23
CA VAL A 420 -24.67 -22.20 -4.42
C VAL A 420 -25.05 -20.98 -5.25
N ALA A 421 -24.45 -19.81 -4.95
CA ALA A 421 -24.71 -18.58 -5.71
C ALA A 421 -24.06 -18.59 -7.11
N GLY A 422 -22.95 -19.31 -7.31
CA GLY A 422 -22.36 -19.55 -8.62
C GLY A 422 -23.24 -20.42 -9.53
N SER A 423 -23.93 -21.41 -8.96
CA SER A 423 -24.88 -22.27 -9.67
C SER A 423 -26.22 -21.61 -10.03
N ALA A 424 -26.43 -20.34 -9.65
CA ALA A 424 -27.71 -19.62 -9.74
C ALA A 424 -28.22 -19.35 -11.17
N VAL A 425 -27.56 -19.89 -12.20
CA VAL A 425 -27.98 -19.85 -13.62
C VAL A 425 -29.40 -20.43 -13.83
N VAL A 426 -29.89 -21.27 -12.91
CA VAL A 426 -31.08 -22.12 -13.17
C VAL A 426 -32.37 -21.67 -12.44
N ASP A 427 -32.30 -21.15 -11.20
CA ASP A 427 -33.43 -20.52 -10.49
C ASP A 427 -32.94 -19.68 -9.28
N SER A 428 -33.21 -18.37 -9.28
CA SER A 428 -32.83 -17.45 -8.19
C SER A 428 -33.60 -17.66 -6.89
N SER A 429 -34.88 -18.06 -6.97
CA SER A 429 -35.73 -18.35 -5.80
C SER A 429 -35.29 -19.64 -5.11
N LEU A 430 -34.87 -20.63 -5.90
CA LEU A 430 -34.23 -21.83 -5.36
C LEU A 430 -32.88 -21.50 -4.71
N CYS A 431 -32.03 -20.75 -5.39
CA CYS A 431 -30.73 -20.31 -4.87
C CYS A 431 -30.89 -19.60 -3.51
N GLY A 432 -31.80 -18.62 -3.42
CA GLY A 432 -32.12 -17.93 -2.16
C GLY A 432 -32.55 -18.89 -1.04
N ARG A 433 -33.41 -19.87 -1.32
CA ARG A 433 -33.82 -20.88 -0.32
C ARG A 433 -32.66 -21.78 0.12
N CYS A 434 -31.75 -22.15 -0.78
CA CYS A 434 -30.54 -22.89 -0.42
C CYS A 434 -29.61 -22.03 0.45
N LEU A 435 -29.43 -20.74 0.13
CA LEU A 435 -28.61 -19.83 0.94
C LEU A 435 -29.17 -19.63 2.35
N THR A 436 -30.49 -19.46 2.52
CA THR A 436 -31.15 -19.43 3.84
C THR A 436 -30.99 -20.76 4.59
N ASN A 437 -30.89 -21.89 3.90
CA ASN A 437 -30.60 -23.18 4.52
C ASN A 437 -29.15 -23.27 5.04
N VAL A 438 -28.17 -22.76 4.27
CA VAL A 438 -26.75 -22.65 4.66
C VAL A 438 -26.55 -21.69 5.85
N GLU A 439 -27.26 -20.56 5.84
CA GLU A 439 -27.31 -19.60 6.96
C GLU A 439 -27.76 -20.29 8.26
N SER A 440 -28.75 -21.18 8.16
CA SER A 440 -29.34 -21.83 9.32
C SER A 440 -28.37 -22.82 9.99
N THR A 441 -28.31 -22.76 11.32
CA THR A 441 -27.55 -23.72 12.15
C THR A 441 -28.13 -25.16 12.11
N GLY A 442 -29.20 -25.40 11.35
CA GLY A 442 -29.82 -26.71 11.17
C GLY A 442 -29.12 -27.61 10.14
N LEU A 443 -28.22 -27.06 9.31
CA LEU A 443 -27.37 -27.85 8.41
C LEU A 443 -26.13 -28.35 9.19
N PRO A 444 -25.88 -29.67 9.32
CA PRO A 444 -24.70 -30.18 10.05
C PRO A 444 -23.39 -29.90 9.30
N ASP A 445 -22.30 -29.61 10.02
CA ASP A 445 -21.02 -29.21 9.41
C ASP A 445 -20.44 -30.30 8.48
N THR A 446 -20.58 -31.58 8.84
CA THR A 446 -20.22 -32.73 7.98
C THR A 446 -21.07 -32.86 6.70
N SER A 447 -22.19 -32.12 6.62
CA SER A 447 -23.00 -31.96 5.42
C SER A 447 -22.62 -30.70 4.63
N VAL A 448 -22.11 -29.65 5.29
CA VAL A 448 -21.57 -28.45 4.64
C VAL A 448 -20.39 -28.79 3.73
N GLU A 449 -19.39 -29.53 4.25
CA GLU A 449 -18.23 -29.99 3.46
C GLU A 449 -18.67 -30.79 2.22
N LYS A 450 -19.53 -31.80 2.43
CA LYS A 450 -20.01 -32.69 1.35
C LYS A 450 -20.86 -31.95 0.32
N LEU A 451 -21.72 -31.02 0.75
CA LEU A 451 -22.44 -30.15 -0.17
C LEU A 451 -21.47 -29.24 -0.94
N SER A 452 -20.43 -28.69 -0.29
CA SER A 452 -19.44 -27.87 -0.99
C SER A 452 -18.73 -28.68 -2.07
N ASP A 453 -18.36 -29.93 -1.80
CA ASP A 453 -17.71 -30.81 -2.78
C ASP A 453 -18.66 -31.19 -3.91
N VAL A 454 -19.92 -31.53 -3.61
CA VAL A 454 -20.99 -31.75 -4.61
C VAL A 454 -21.16 -30.55 -5.54
N MET A 455 -21.29 -29.34 -4.98
CA MET A 455 -21.48 -28.12 -5.75
C MET A 455 -20.23 -27.76 -6.57
N HIS A 456 -19.03 -28.08 -6.08
CA HIS A 456 -17.79 -27.91 -6.84
C HIS A 456 -17.70 -28.90 -8.01
N LYS A 457 -18.07 -30.18 -7.79
CA LYS A 457 -18.15 -31.20 -8.85
C LYS A 457 -19.17 -30.83 -9.93
N ALA A 458 -20.29 -30.18 -9.57
CA ALA A 458 -21.32 -29.78 -10.54
C ALA A 458 -20.79 -28.86 -11.66
N ASN A 459 -19.70 -28.12 -11.39
CA ASN A 459 -19.03 -27.25 -12.38
C ASN A 459 -18.10 -27.98 -13.37
N GLY A 460 -17.92 -29.30 -13.26
CA GLY A 460 -17.05 -30.08 -14.16
C GLY A 460 -17.53 -31.51 -14.47
N SER A 461 -18.42 -32.07 -13.66
CA SER A 461 -19.04 -33.39 -13.82
C SER A 461 -20.42 -33.37 -13.16
N MET A 462 -21.40 -32.79 -13.85
CA MET A 462 -22.78 -32.65 -13.34
C MET A 462 -23.38 -34.01 -12.92
N SER A 463 -23.09 -35.07 -13.68
CA SER A 463 -23.57 -36.42 -13.40
C SER A 463 -23.00 -37.03 -12.11
N GLU A 464 -21.73 -36.80 -11.82
CA GLU A 464 -21.11 -37.23 -10.57
C GLU A 464 -21.66 -36.41 -9.38
N ALA A 465 -21.88 -35.11 -9.56
CA ALA A 465 -22.49 -34.26 -8.54
C ALA A 465 -23.94 -34.68 -8.22
N ILE A 466 -24.73 -35.06 -9.22
CA ILE A 466 -26.09 -35.62 -9.05
C ILE A 466 -26.05 -36.91 -8.21
N ILE A 467 -25.09 -37.79 -8.47
CA ILE A 467 -24.88 -39.03 -7.71
C ILE A 467 -24.53 -38.72 -6.25
N ASP A 468 -23.55 -37.86 -6.01
CA ASP A 468 -23.10 -37.53 -4.65
C ASP A 468 -24.16 -36.76 -3.86
N LEU A 469 -24.90 -35.84 -4.51
CA LEU A 469 -26.04 -35.16 -3.90
C LEU A 469 -27.14 -36.16 -3.52
N THR A 470 -27.48 -37.11 -4.39
CA THR A 470 -28.43 -38.20 -4.08
C THR A 470 -27.98 -38.99 -2.86
N ASN A 471 -26.71 -39.38 -2.81
CA ASN A 471 -26.14 -40.17 -1.72
C ASN A 471 -26.12 -39.41 -0.38
N LEU A 472 -25.96 -38.08 -0.43
CA LEU A 472 -26.03 -37.22 0.74
C LEU A 472 -27.48 -37.05 1.23
N LEU A 473 -28.40 -36.75 0.32
CA LEU A 473 -29.80 -36.46 0.64
C LEU A 473 -30.60 -37.71 1.05
N SER A 474 -30.22 -38.91 0.60
CA SER A 474 -30.88 -40.16 1.04
C SER A 474 -30.68 -40.47 2.53
N ASN A 475 -29.71 -39.82 3.17
CA ASN A 475 -29.41 -39.92 4.59
C ASN A 475 -29.86 -38.66 5.37
N GLY A 476 -30.43 -37.66 4.70
CA GLY A 476 -30.71 -36.33 5.24
C GLY A 476 -32.05 -36.21 5.99
N GLU A 477 -32.06 -35.35 7.01
CA GLU A 477 -33.29 -34.94 7.70
C GLU A 477 -33.98 -33.74 6.97
N ARG A 478 -34.94 -33.09 7.65
CA ARG A 478 -35.80 -32.02 7.11
C ARG A 478 -35.08 -30.81 6.50
N TRP A 479 -33.78 -30.63 6.74
CA TRP A 479 -32.98 -29.58 6.13
C TRP A 479 -32.79 -29.77 4.62
N ALA A 480 -32.99 -30.99 4.10
CA ALA A 480 -32.78 -31.36 2.70
C ALA A 480 -33.76 -30.72 1.67
N LEU A 481 -34.83 -30.02 2.10
CA LEU A 481 -35.93 -29.64 1.20
C LEU A 481 -35.53 -28.82 -0.04
N CYS A 482 -34.72 -27.77 0.11
CA CYS A 482 -34.24 -26.99 -1.03
C CYS A 482 -33.20 -27.74 -1.89
N TRP A 483 -32.48 -28.70 -1.28
CA TRP A 483 -31.51 -29.53 -1.99
C TRP A 483 -32.16 -30.63 -2.83
N PHE A 484 -33.35 -31.12 -2.43
CA PHE A 484 -34.18 -31.97 -3.29
C PHE A 484 -34.65 -31.21 -4.54
N ASP A 485 -35.15 -29.99 -4.37
CA ASP A 485 -35.56 -29.13 -5.49
C ASP A 485 -34.37 -28.85 -6.45
N LEU A 486 -33.15 -28.73 -5.92
CA LEU A 486 -31.91 -28.59 -6.72
C LEU A 486 -31.55 -29.87 -7.48
N LEU A 487 -31.65 -31.04 -6.84
CA LEU A 487 -31.43 -32.33 -7.48
C LEU A 487 -32.44 -32.58 -8.61
N GLU A 488 -33.72 -32.25 -8.38
CA GLU A 488 -34.77 -32.31 -9.41
C GLU A 488 -34.43 -31.40 -10.60
N LEU A 489 -34.00 -30.17 -10.33
CA LEU A 489 -33.64 -29.18 -11.35
C LEU A 489 -32.43 -29.59 -12.19
N TRP A 490 -31.41 -30.20 -11.58
CA TRP A 490 -30.25 -30.76 -12.29
C TRP A 490 -30.64 -31.94 -13.20
N LEU A 491 -31.49 -32.85 -12.69
CA LEU A 491 -32.02 -33.98 -13.47
C LEU A 491 -32.91 -33.53 -14.65
N GLU A 492 -33.74 -32.50 -14.46
CA GLU A 492 -34.46 -31.85 -15.56
C GLU A 492 -33.52 -31.17 -16.57
N GLY A 493 -32.47 -30.51 -16.08
CA GLY A 493 -31.47 -29.82 -16.90
C GLY A 493 -30.81 -30.75 -17.91
N GLN A 494 -30.29 -31.89 -17.45
CA GLN A 494 -29.68 -32.90 -18.34
C GLN A 494 -30.66 -33.45 -19.37
N THR A 495 -31.96 -33.56 -19.03
CA THR A 495 -33.01 -34.01 -19.95
C THR A 495 -33.34 -32.98 -21.05
N LYS A 496 -33.00 -31.70 -20.83
CA LYS A 496 -33.16 -30.60 -21.80
C LYS A 496 -31.89 -30.36 -22.63
N ALA A 497 -30.71 -30.60 -22.05
CA ALA A 497 -29.41 -30.27 -22.62
C ALA A 497 -28.87 -31.26 -23.67
N SER A 498 -29.73 -32.01 -24.37
CA SER A 498 -29.36 -33.06 -25.35
C SER A 498 -28.69 -32.56 -26.64
N VAL A 499 -28.03 -31.41 -26.58
CA VAL A 499 -27.25 -30.73 -27.63
C VAL A 499 -25.76 -30.65 -27.24
N PHE A 500 -25.43 -30.77 -25.95
CA PHE A 500 -24.06 -30.82 -25.45
C PHE A 500 -23.65 -32.26 -25.12
N GLU A 501 -22.35 -32.56 -25.23
CA GLU A 501 -21.79 -33.92 -25.09
C GLU A 501 -21.72 -34.43 -23.63
N GLU A 502 -22.36 -33.75 -22.67
CA GLU A 502 -22.42 -34.21 -21.29
C GLU A 502 -23.31 -35.45 -21.16
N GLU A 503 -22.71 -36.52 -20.64
CA GLU A 503 -23.35 -37.81 -20.41
C GLU A 503 -24.40 -37.72 -19.29
N GLU A 504 -25.66 -38.05 -19.59
CA GLU A 504 -26.78 -38.07 -18.62
C GLU A 504 -26.40 -38.86 -17.35
N ALA A 505 -26.84 -38.43 -16.17
CA ALA A 505 -26.48 -39.07 -14.89
C ALA A 505 -26.85 -40.55 -14.82
N LEU A 506 -27.91 -40.95 -15.53
CA LEU A 506 -28.24 -42.36 -15.73
C LEU A 506 -27.10 -43.08 -16.46
N GLU A 507 -26.73 -42.60 -17.64
CA GLU A 507 -25.70 -43.20 -18.50
C GLU A 507 -24.33 -43.24 -17.81
N TYR A 508 -23.95 -42.15 -17.15
CA TYR A 508 -22.73 -42.07 -16.33
C TYR A 508 -22.75 -43.09 -15.19
N SER A 509 -23.88 -43.22 -14.45
CA SER A 509 -24.00 -44.18 -13.35
C SER A 509 -23.88 -45.63 -13.82
N LEU A 510 -24.42 -45.96 -15.00
CA LEU A 510 -24.34 -47.29 -15.62
C LEU A 510 -22.92 -47.66 -16.07
N ARG A 511 -22.12 -46.66 -16.46
CA ARG A 511 -20.73 -46.86 -16.88
C ARG A 511 -19.75 -46.93 -15.71
N THR A 512 -20.02 -46.21 -14.62
CA THR A 512 -19.05 -46.00 -13.52
C THR A 512 -19.31 -46.84 -12.27
N MET A 513 -20.55 -47.29 -12.02
CA MET A 513 -20.89 -48.08 -10.84
C MET A 513 -20.98 -49.58 -11.15
N GLY A 514 -20.50 -50.40 -10.21
CA GLY A 514 -20.88 -51.82 -10.18
C GLY A 514 -22.36 -52.00 -9.83
N ILE A 515 -22.99 -53.07 -10.30
CA ILE A 515 -24.45 -53.28 -10.25
C ILE A 515 -25.04 -53.22 -8.84
N ALA A 516 -24.30 -53.63 -7.82
CA ALA A 516 -24.70 -53.50 -6.42
C ALA A 516 -24.83 -52.02 -6.00
N GLN A 517 -23.83 -51.21 -6.32
CA GLN A 517 -23.79 -49.79 -6.02
C GLN A 517 -24.84 -49.03 -6.86
N TRP A 518 -25.02 -49.43 -8.12
CA TRP A 518 -26.03 -48.84 -9.00
C TRP A 518 -27.46 -49.11 -8.52
N ILE A 519 -27.78 -50.34 -8.11
CA ILE A 519 -29.08 -50.68 -7.53
C ILE A 519 -29.31 -49.89 -6.23
N GLU A 520 -28.29 -49.76 -5.37
CA GLU A 520 -28.39 -48.98 -4.14
C GLU A 520 -28.62 -47.48 -4.43
N PHE A 521 -27.85 -46.88 -5.35
CA PHE A 521 -28.04 -45.51 -5.81
C PHE A 521 -29.46 -45.28 -6.35
N MET A 522 -29.98 -46.20 -7.17
CA MET A 522 -31.32 -46.08 -7.71
C MET A 522 -32.42 -46.29 -6.66
N GLN A 523 -32.19 -47.12 -5.64
CA GLN A 523 -33.08 -47.21 -4.47
C GLN A 523 -33.06 -45.92 -3.63
N ARG A 524 -31.91 -45.23 -3.55
CA ARG A 524 -31.81 -43.90 -2.93
C ARG A 524 -32.58 -42.84 -3.73
N ILE A 525 -32.42 -42.79 -5.07
CA ILE A 525 -33.27 -41.97 -5.97
C ILE A 525 -34.76 -42.24 -5.71
N GLN A 526 -35.16 -43.51 -5.70
CA GLN A 526 -36.55 -43.91 -5.46
C GLN A 526 -37.01 -43.47 -4.06
N THR A 527 -36.19 -43.60 -3.03
CA THR A 527 -36.52 -43.20 -1.65
C THR A 527 -36.70 -41.68 -1.51
N ILE A 528 -35.91 -40.89 -2.24
CA ILE A 528 -36.00 -39.43 -2.28
C ILE A 528 -37.30 -38.97 -2.97
N PHE A 529 -37.59 -39.50 -4.17
CA PHE A 529 -38.68 -38.99 -4.99
C PHE A 529 -40.04 -39.71 -4.81
N CYS A 530 -40.08 -40.94 -4.27
CA CYS A 530 -41.34 -41.67 -4.05
C CYS A 530 -42.30 -41.02 -3.04
N PRO A 531 -41.84 -40.49 -1.88
CA PRO A 531 -42.70 -39.70 -0.97
C PRO A 531 -43.14 -38.36 -1.58
N VAL A 532 -42.43 -37.90 -2.61
CA VAL A 532 -42.55 -36.57 -3.22
C VAL A 532 -43.31 -36.65 -4.56
N GLN A 533 -44.42 -37.39 -4.58
CA GLN A 533 -45.51 -37.16 -5.57
C GLN A 533 -46.17 -35.76 -5.43
N ARG A 534 -45.54 -34.84 -4.69
CA ARG A 534 -46.00 -33.48 -4.44
C ARG A 534 -45.61 -32.57 -5.59
N HIS A 535 -46.46 -32.53 -6.60
CA HIS A 535 -46.60 -31.37 -7.49
C HIS A 535 -45.30 -30.95 -8.21
N PHE A 536 -44.93 -31.65 -9.28
CA PHE A 536 -44.17 -31.04 -10.38
C PHE A 536 -44.84 -29.69 -10.72
N ARG A 537 -44.20 -28.57 -10.37
CA ARG A 537 -44.91 -27.29 -10.24
C ARG A 537 -45.24 -26.68 -11.60
N GLY A 538 -46.53 -26.70 -11.96
CA GLY A 538 -47.20 -25.67 -12.77
C GLY A 538 -46.77 -25.47 -14.23
N SER A 539 -45.66 -26.06 -14.68
CA SER A 539 -45.19 -25.96 -16.06
C SER A 539 -46.03 -26.83 -17.00
N ALA A 540 -46.18 -26.38 -18.25
CA ALA A 540 -46.93 -27.09 -19.28
C ALA A 540 -46.16 -28.34 -19.75
N VAL A 541 -46.49 -29.48 -19.12
CA VAL A 541 -45.92 -30.82 -19.40
C VAL A 541 -44.39 -30.90 -19.16
N PRO A 542 -43.96 -30.98 -17.89
CA PRO A 542 -42.56 -31.28 -17.56
C PRO A 542 -42.15 -32.63 -18.15
N ARG A 543 -40.98 -32.69 -18.80
CA ARG A 543 -40.37 -33.97 -19.19
C ARG A 543 -39.75 -34.61 -17.95
N ILE A 544 -40.41 -35.61 -17.39
CA ILE A 544 -39.86 -36.42 -16.28
C ILE A 544 -38.50 -37.00 -16.72
N PRO A 545 -37.40 -36.73 -15.99
CA PRO A 545 -36.07 -37.27 -16.31
C PRO A 545 -36.07 -38.79 -16.45
N ARG A 546 -35.25 -39.33 -17.36
CA ARG A 546 -35.22 -40.79 -17.66
C ARG A 546 -34.97 -41.66 -16.43
N ILE A 547 -34.12 -41.18 -15.52
CA ILE A 547 -33.81 -41.85 -14.25
C ILE A 547 -35.02 -41.90 -13.28
N LEU A 548 -35.98 -40.97 -13.41
CA LEU A 548 -37.19 -40.86 -12.60
C LEU A 548 -38.45 -41.46 -13.28
N GLN A 549 -38.32 -42.04 -14.47
CA GLN A 549 -39.46 -42.60 -15.20
C GLN A 549 -40.11 -43.75 -14.40
N PRO A 550 -41.45 -43.75 -14.16
CA PRO A 550 -42.10 -44.75 -13.31
C PRO A 550 -41.88 -46.20 -13.77
N ALA A 551 -41.83 -46.44 -15.07
CA ALA A 551 -41.54 -47.75 -15.64
C ALA A 551 -40.12 -48.24 -15.30
N HIS A 552 -39.15 -47.32 -15.26
CA HIS A 552 -37.75 -47.61 -14.96
C HIS A 552 -37.55 -47.87 -13.46
N LEU A 553 -38.13 -47.05 -12.58
CA LEU A 553 -38.11 -47.29 -11.13
C LEU A 553 -38.80 -48.61 -10.73
N SER A 554 -39.90 -48.97 -11.41
CA SER A 554 -40.57 -50.27 -11.26
C SER A 554 -39.70 -51.44 -11.72
N TRP A 555 -38.96 -51.27 -12.82
CA TRP A 555 -37.99 -52.25 -13.29
C TRP A 555 -36.85 -52.46 -12.30
N ILE A 556 -36.31 -51.39 -11.72
CA ILE A 556 -35.23 -51.47 -10.72
C ILE A 556 -35.72 -52.14 -9.43
N THR A 557 -36.95 -51.86 -9.00
CA THR A 557 -37.62 -52.58 -7.89
C THR A 557 -37.77 -54.08 -8.18
N THR A 558 -37.73 -54.47 -9.46
CA THR A 558 -37.70 -55.88 -9.88
C THR A 558 -36.27 -56.42 -9.88
N LEU A 559 -35.31 -55.72 -10.52
CA LEU A 559 -33.88 -56.08 -10.55
C LEU A 559 -33.27 -56.25 -9.15
N SER A 560 -33.67 -55.44 -8.17
CA SER A 560 -33.12 -55.51 -6.81
C SER A 560 -33.44 -56.80 -6.04
N LYS A 561 -34.30 -57.67 -6.60
CA LYS A 561 -34.54 -59.04 -6.10
C LYS A 561 -33.50 -60.04 -6.60
N TYR A 562 -32.75 -59.66 -7.64
CA TYR A 562 -31.76 -60.47 -8.36
C TYR A 562 -30.32 -60.00 -8.09
N THR A 563 -30.11 -59.05 -7.17
CA THR A 563 -28.81 -58.38 -6.93
C THR A 563 -27.64 -59.36 -6.80
N SER A 564 -27.78 -60.45 -6.03
CA SER A 564 -26.70 -61.45 -5.87
C SER A 564 -26.33 -62.14 -7.19
N THR A 565 -27.32 -62.46 -8.03
CA THR A 565 -27.13 -63.06 -9.35
C THR A 565 -26.52 -62.07 -10.32
N LEU A 566 -26.93 -60.81 -10.25
CA LEU A 566 -26.41 -59.73 -11.08
C LEU A 566 -24.96 -59.40 -10.72
N ILE A 567 -24.57 -59.42 -9.44
CA ILE A 567 -23.16 -59.30 -9.01
C ILE A 567 -22.33 -60.47 -9.56
N ALA A 568 -22.85 -61.70 -9.51
CA ALA A 568 -22.17 -62.85 -10.09
C ALA A 568 -22.05 -62.79 -11.62
N PHE A 569 -23.01 -62.14 -12.30
CA PHE A 569 -22.97 -61.86 -13.73
C PHE A 569 -21.96 -60.75 -14.07
N GLU A 570 -21.97 -59.64 -13.32
CA GLU A 570 -20.99 -58.56 -13.42
C GLU A 570 -19.55 -59.05 -13.26
N GLY A 571 -19.34 -59.99 -12.33
CA GLY A 571 -18.03 -60.54 -11.98
C GLY A 571 -17.24 -61.14 -13.15
N VAL A 572 -17.87 -61.48 -14.28
CA VAL A 572 -17.14 -61.84 -15.51
C VAL A 572 -17.72 -61.25 -16.81
N ALA A 573 -18.94 -60.69 -16.82
CA ALA A 573 -19.34 -59.80 -17.91
C ALA A 573 -18.53 -58.48 -17.92
N GLY A 574 -18.01 -58.07 -16.77
CA GLY A 574 -17.32 -56.79 -16.57
C GLY A 574 -18.28 -55.65 -16.23
N ILE A 575 -17.81 -54.73 -15.37
CA ILE A 575 -18.52 -53.50 -15.00
C ILE A 575 -18.75 -52.66 -16.27
N GLY A 576 -19.97 -52.15 -16.43
CA GLY A 576 -20.35 -51.30 -17.58
C GLY A 576 -20.44 -52.03 -18.93
N SER A 577 -20.44 -53.37 -18.97
CA SER A 577 -20.64 -54.13 -20.21
C SER A 577 -22.01 -53.85 -20.85
N GLU A 578 -22.08 -53.86 -22.18
CA GLU A 578 -23.33 -53.52 -22.90
C GLU A 578 -24.48 -54.49 -22.57
N ALA A 579 -24.18 -55.75 -22.26
CA ALA A 579 -25.15 -56.71 -21.77
C ALA A 579 -25.72 -56.30 -20.40
N MET A 580 -24.89 -55.83 -19.47
CA MET A 580 -25.34 -55.31 -18.18
C MET A 580 -26.15 -54.03 -18.34
N ARG A 581 -25.66 -53.07 -19.16
CA ARG A 581 -26.35 -51.81 -19.48
C ARG A 581 -27.74 -52.06 -20.06
N CYS A 582 -27.88 -53.00 -20.99
CA CYS A 582 -29.18 -53.41 -21.55
C CYS A 582 -30.15 -53.99 -20.51
N ILE A 583 -29.64 -54.76 -19.54
CA ILE A 583 -30.43 -55.30 -18.42
C ILE A 583 -30.86 -54.17 -17.48
N GLN A 584 -29.95 -53.25 -17.12
CA GLN A 584 -30.23 -52.13 -16.22
C GLN A 584 -31.25 -51.14 -16.79
N THR A 585 -31.06 -50.73 -18.05
CA THR A 585 -31.87 -49.69 -18.73
C THR A 585 -33.24 -50.14 -19.23
N ASN A 586 -33.58 -51.43 -19.11
CA ASN A 586 -34.82 -52.01 -19.63
C ASN A 586 -34.98 -51.92 -21.17
N HIS A 587 -33.87 -51.93 -21.91
CA HIS A 587 -33.89 -51.87 -23.38
C HIS A 587 -34.19 -53.23 -24.05
N ILE A 588 -34.12 -54.34 -23.30
CA ILE A 588 -34.49 -55.69 -23.75
C ILE A 588 -35.86 -56.08 -23.17
N CYS A 589 -36.63 -56.87 -23.92
CA CYS A 589 -37.98 -57.30 -23.56
C CYS A 589 -38.05 -57.89 -22.12
N ILE A 590 -38.77 -57.21 -21.23
CA ILE A 590 -38.91 -57.49 -19.78
C ILE A 590 -39.11 -58.98 -19.45
N LEU A 591 -39.88 -59.68 -20.29
CA LEU A 591 -40.21 -61.10 -20.09
C LEU A 591 -38.97 -62.01 -20.21
N SER A 592 -38.14 -61.85 -21.25
CA SER A 592 -37.02 -62.76 -21.50
C SER A 592 -35.86 -62.56 -20.52
N VAL A 593 -35.62 -61.32 -20.07
CA VAL A 593 -34.57 -61.03 -19.07
C VAL A 593 -34.95 -61.61 -17.71
N LYS A 594 -36.22 -61.45 -17.30
CA LYS A 594 -36.69 -62.02 -16.04
C LYS A 594 -36.67 -63.55 -16.05
N GLU A 595 -37.13 -64.18 -17.13
CA GLU A 595 -37.07 -65.65 -17.27
C GLU A 595 -35.62 -66.15 -17.23
N CYS A 596 -34.70 -65.49 -17.94
CA CYS A 596 -33.27 -65.84 -17.92
C CYS A 596 -32.61 -65.66 -16.54
N LEU A 597 -32.96 -64.61 -15.79
CA LEU A 597 -32.49 -64.41 -14.41
C LEU A 597 -33.12 -65.40 -13.42
N ASP A 598 -34.41 -65.73 -13.57
CA ASP A 598 -35.10 -66.75 -12.78
C ASP A 598 -34.48 -68.15 -13.02
N ASP A 599 -33.97 -68.43 -14.23
CA ASP A 599 -33.28 -69.70 -14.55
C ASP A 599 -31.81 -69.71 -14.09
N LEU A 600 -31.10 -68.59 -14.19
CA LEU A 600 -29.77 -68.43 -13.58
C LEU A 600 -29.79 -68.57 -12.06
N LEU A 601 -30.88 -68.14 -11.39
CA LEU A 601 -31.09 -68.36 -9.94
C LEU A 601 -31.29 -69.81 -9.53
N LYS A 602 -31.73 -70.67 -10.45
CA LYS A 602 -31.95 -72.11 -10.23
C LYS A 602 -30.73 -72.95 -10.63
N ALA A 603 -29.76 -72.36 -11.33
CA ALA A 603 -28.54 -73.02 -11.75
C ALA A 603 -27.62 -73.30 -10.54
N SER A 604 -27.00 -74.49 -10.49
CA SER A 604 -25.97 -74.77 -9.46
C SER A 604 -24.71 -73.94 -9.72
N PRO A 605 -23.83 -73.76 -8.71
CA PRO A 605 -22.53 -73.14 -8.92
C PRO A 605 -21.74 -73.78 -10.05
N GLU A 606 -21.76 -75.12 -10.20
CA GLU A 606 -21.13 -75.78 -11.35
C GLU A 606 -21.81 -75.44 -12.69
N ALA A 607 -23.13 -75.23 -12.73
CA ALA A 607 -23.82 -74.86 -13.97
C ALA A 607 -23.46 -73.43 -14.42
N VAL A 608 -23.30 -72.50 -13.47
CA VAL A 608 -22.81 -71.14 -13.75
C VAL A 608 -21.33 -71.18 -14.17
N GLU A 609 -20.50 -71.96 -13.47
CA GLU A 609 -19.08 -72.16 -13.85
C GLU A 609 -18.92 -72.87 -15.20
N ILE A 610 -19.84 -73.78 -15.57
CA ILE A 610 -19.89 -74.40 -16.90
C ILE A 610 -20.29 -73.37 -17.96
N CYS A 611 -21.24 -72.48 -17.69
CA CYS A 611 -21.60 -71.40 -18.62
C CYS A 611 -20.41 -70.44 -18.83
N TYR A 612 -19.66 -70.10 -17.77
CA TYR A 612 -18.43 -69.33 -17.90
C TYR A 612 -17.33 -70.07 -18.64
N ARG A 613 -17.11 -71.36 -18.34
CA ARG A 613 -16.17 -72.20 -19.10
C ARG A 613 -16.54 -72.32 -20.59
N ILE A 614 -17.83 -72.29 -20.94
CA ILE A 614 -18.29 -72.28 -22.34
C ILE A 614 -18.07 -70.90 -22.99
N TRP A 615 -18.20 -69.81 -22.23
CA TRP A 615 -17.93 -68.45 -22.68
C TRP A 615 -16.43 -68.22 -22.91
N ASP A 616 -15.60 -68.54 -21.92
CA ASP A 616 -14.14 -68.41 -21.96
C ASP A 616 -13.51 -69.34 -23.01
N ALA A 617 -13.96 -70.60 -23.10
CA ALA A 617 -13.50 -71.53 -24.14
C ALA A 617 -13.88 -71.12 -25.57
N LYS A 618 -14.71 -70.07 -25.74
CA LYS A 618 -15.02 -69.47 -27.03
C LYS A 618 -14.09 -68.30 -27.38
N HIS A 619 -13.36 -67.73 -26.41
CA HIS A 619 -12.71 -66.43 -26.56
C HIS A 619 -11.22 -66.31 -26.22
N GLU A 620 -10.56 -67.25 -25.53
CA GLU A 620 -9.09 -67.44 -25.69
C GLU A 620 -8.59 -68.77 -25.07
N GLY A 621 -7.46 -69.31 -25.54
CA GLY A 621 -7.11 -70.72 -25.37
C GLY A 621 -5.98 -71.06 -24.38
N LEU A 622 -6.14 -72.23 -23.73
CA LEU A 622 -5.12 -73.19 -23.26
C LEU A 622 -4.00 -72.73 -22.29
N ASP A 623 -4.12 -73.21 -21.03
CA ASP A 623 -3.16 -74.05 -20.26
C ASP A 623 -1.66 -73.63 -20.17
N ILE A 624 -1.03 -73.53 -18.99
CA ILE A 624 -0.33 -74.66 -18.32
C ILE A 624 0.09 -74.28 -16.85
N PRO A 625 0.31 -75.24 -15.92
CA PRO A 625 0.50 -74.97 -14.48
C PRO A 625 1.96 -74.96 -13.96
N GLY A 626 2.25 -74.24 -12.85
CA GLY A 626 3.47 -74.49 -12.03
C GLY A 626 3.92 -73.51 -10.92
N LEU A 627 3.46 -73.69 -9.66
CA LEU A 627 4.16 -73.48 -8.34
C LEU A 627 4.75 -72.07 -7.95
N PRO A 628 5.17 -71.80 -6.68
CA PRO A 628 4.49 -71.87 -5.36
C PRO A 628 4.62 -70.55 -4.51
N SER A 629 4.80 -70.60 -3.16
CA SER A 629 4.23 -69.62 -2.18
C SER A 629 5.12 -68.94 -1.08
N LYS A 630 4.68 -67.74 -0.58
CA LYS A 630 4.74 -67.10 0.80
C LYS A 630 6.06 -66.77 1.57
N HIS A 631 6.18 -65.52 2.10
CA HIS A 631 6.43 -65.04 3.54
C HIS A 631 7.07 -63.60 3.66
N ILE A 632 6.64 -62.65 4.54
CA ILE A 632 7.04 -62.28 5.95
C ILE A 632 8.49 -61.68 6.11
N VAL A 633 8.82 -60.59 6.88
CA VAL A 633 8.14 -59.63 7.82
C VAL A 633 9.01 -58.36 8.10
N THR A 634 8.52 -57.29 8.79
CA THR A 634 9.39 -56.41 9.66
C THR A 634 8.64 -55.57 10.72
N GLN A 635 9.29 -55.30 11.87
CA GLN A 635 8.70 -54.73 13.11
C GLN A 635 9.34 -53.40 13.56
N LYS A 636 8.61 -52.65 14.40
CA LYS A 636 9.03 -51.44 15.14
C LYS A 636 9.56 -51.76 16.56
N ALA A 637 10.22 -50.75 17.14
CA ALA A 637 10.37 -50.47 18.58
C ALA A 637 11.38 -51.29 19.41
N VAL A 638 12.63 -50.83 19.40
CA VAL A 638 13.49 -50.80 20.60
C VAL A 638 13.59 -49.33 21.03
N LEU A 639 12.59 -48.86 21.76
CA LEU A 639 12.44 -47.47 22.16
C LEU A 639 13.09 -47.23 23.54
N MET A 640 13.98 -46.23 23.62
CA MET A 640 14.37 -45.51 24.85
C MET A 640 15.18 -46.26 25.93
N CYS A 641 16.43 -46.61 25.63
CA CYS A 641 17.46 -46.79 26.67
C CYS A 641 18.12 -45.45 27.00
N VAL A 642 17.98 -44.95 28.23
CA VAL A 642 18.71 -43.77 28.75
C VAL A 642 19.16 -44.04 30.18
N GLU A 643 20.44 -43.81 30.47
CA GLU A 643 21.05 -43.93 31.81
C GLU A 643 21.65 -42.59 32.27
N TRP A 644 21.88 -42.43 33.57
CA TRP A 644 22.19 -41.16 34.24
C TRP A 644 23.52 -41.24 35.01
N PHE A 645 24.35 -40.18 34.97
CA PHE A 645 25.73 -40.17 35.51
C PHE A 645 26.06 -38.89 36.30
N SER A 646 27.09 -38.94 37.15
CA SER A 646 27.40 -37.95 38.21
C SER A 646 28.51 -36.91 37.86
N ASP A 647 28.56 -35.82 38.63
CA ASP A 647 29.25 -34.56 38.30
C ASP A 647 30.76 -34.60 37.99
N GLU A 648 31.57 -35.43 38.66
CA GLU A 648 32.99 -35.58 38.30
C GLU A 648 33.16 -36.28 36.95
N THR A 649 32.27 -37.24 36.66
CA THR A 649 32.20 -37.88 35.34
C THR A 649 31.72 -36.86 34.31
N TRP A 650 30.75 -36.02 34.67
CA TRP A 650 30.27 -34.90 33.85
C TRP A 650 31.37 -33.89 33.54
N THR A 651 32.24 -33.51 34.48
CA THR A 651 33.30 -32.50 34.22
C THR A 651 34.36 -33.03 33.26
N MET A 652 34.71 -34.32 33.38
CA MET A 652 35.62 -34.99 32.44
C MET A 652 34.93 -35.23 31.08
N LYS A 653 33.66 -35.66 31.08
CA LYS A 653 32.84 -35.79 29.87
C LYS A 653 32.50 -34.44 29.23
N LEU A 654 32.52 -33.33 29.96
CA LEU A 654 32.40 -31.97 29.43
C LEU A 654 33.69 -31.55 28.74
N LYS A 655 34.87 -31.89 29.25
CA LYS A 655 36.12 -31.64 28.53
C LYS A 655 36.27 -32.54 27.31
N GLU A 656 35.88 -33.79 27.41
CA GLU A 656 35.82 -34.73 26.29
C GLU A 656 34.78 -34.27 25.25
N ALA A 657 33.59 -33.85 25.69
CA ALA A 657 32.54 -33.31 24.84
C ALA A 657 32.91 -31.95 24.26
N THR A 658 33.51 -31.02 24.99
CA THR A 658 33.98 -29.74 24.44
C THR A 658 35.04 -29.97 23.37
N ARG A 659 35.97 -30.91 23.58
CA ARG A 659 36.98 -31.23 22.55
C ARG A 659 36.38 -31.94 21.34
N PHE A 660 35.44 -32.85 21.57
CA PHE A 660 34.65 -33.51 20.53
C PHE A 660 33.74 -32.51 19.78
N TRP A 661 33.17 -31.53 20.48
CA TRP A 661 32.37 -30.45 19.91
C TRP A 661 33.24 -29.39 19.23
N GLU A 662 34.48 -29.20 19.64
CA GLU A 662 35.48 -28.34 18.98
C GLU A 662 35.97 -29.02 17.68
N ASP A 663 36.23 -30.32 17.70
CA ASP A 663 36.48 -31.12 16.50
C ASP A 663 35.26 -31.12 15.56
N ILE A 664 34.03 -31.27 16.10
CA ILE A 664 32.77 -31.17 15.33
C ILE A 664 32.49 -29.73 14.88
N GLU A 665 32.85 -28.69 15.63
CA GLU A 665 32.67 -27.29 15.25
C GLU A 665 33.62 -26.96 14.09
N ASN A 666 34.87 -27.43 14.16
CA ASN A 666 35.79 -27.38 13.03
C ASN A 666 35.29 -28.19 11.83
N GLU A 667 34.67 -29.36 12.04
CA GLU A 667 34.04 -30.14 10.97
C GLU A 667 32.81 -29.42 10.40
N ILE A 668 31.97 -28.79 11.23
CA ILE A 668 30.81 -27.98 10.83
C ILE A 668 31.24 -26.71 10.11
N ILE A 669 32.33 -26.05 10.51
CA ILE A 669 32.86 -24.88 9.81
C ILE A 669 33.47 -25.29 8.46
N ALA A 670 34.23 -26.39 8.42
CA ALA A 670 34.76 -26.94 7.18
C ALA A 670 33.64 -27.41 6.24
N GLU A 671 32.60 -28.05 6.77
CA GLU A 671 31.42 -28.51 6.05
C GLU A 671 30.54 -27.32 5.61
N ALA A 672 30.36 -26.29 6.43
CA ALA A 672 29.68 -25.06 6.06
C ALA A 672 30.42 -24.35 4.92
N THR A 673 31.76 -24.24 5.02
CA THR A 673 32.61 -23.71 3.93
C THR A 673 32.47 -24.57 2.65
N ARG A 674 32.41 -25.90 2.80
CA ARG A 674 32.21 -26.83 1.68
C ARG A 674 30.81 -26.72 1.07
N LEU A 675 29.78 -26.56 1.90
CA LEU A 675 28.38 -26.40 1.51
C LEU A 675 28.12 -25.03 0.88
N GLU A 676 28.78 -23.97 1.36
CA GLU A 676 28.77 -22.66 0.74
C GLU A 676 29.46 -22.70 -0.63
N GLY A 677 30.64 -23.33 -0.73
CA GLY A 677 31.32 -23.58 -2.00
C GLY A 677 30.52 -24.46 -2.96
N LEU A 678 29.80 -25.46 -2.45
CA LEU A 678 28.87 -26.29 -3.22
C LEU A 678 27.66 -25.49 -3.68
N THR A 679 27.09 -24.66 -2.82
CA THR A 679 25.95 -23.79 -3.11
C THR A 679 26.30 -22.77 -4.20
N LYS A 680 27.47 -22.10 -4.08
CA LYS A 680 28.04 -21.25 -5.13
C LYS A 680 28.24 -22.02 -6.45
N SER A 681 28.73 -23.26 -6.38
CA SER A 681 28.93 -24.12 -7.56
C SER A 681 27.62 -24.60 -8.20
N MET A 682 26.59 -24.86 -7.40
CA MET A 682 25.26 -25.28 -7.87
C MET A 682 24.50 -24.10 -8.47
N ARG A 683 24.49 -22.93 -7.83
CA ARG A 683 23.91 -21.69 -8.38
C ARG A 683 24.51 -21.32 -9.73
N LYS A 684 25.84 -21.42 -9.87
CA LYS A 684 26.56 -21.20 -11.13
C LYS A 684 26.12 -22.13 -12.28
N ARG A 685 25.46 -23.26 -11.96
CA ARG A 685 25.02 -24.27 -12.94
C ARG A 685 23.51 -24.28 -13.18
N ASP A 686 22.71 -24.08 -12.12
CA ASP A 686 21.26 -23.93 -12.16
C ASP A 686 20.80 -23.05 -10.98
N PRO A 687 20.68 -21.72 -11.16
CA PRO A 687 20.31 -20.82 -10.07
C PRO A 687 18.85 -21.01 -9.64
N LYS A 688 17.94 -21.34 -10.56
CA LYS A 688 16.51 -21.52 -10.25
C LYS A 688 16.25 -22.83 -9.51
N GLY A 689 16.82 -23.93 -9.97
CA GLY A 689 16.74 -25.23 -9.27
C GLY A 689 17.40 -25.17 -7.90
N THR A 690 18.54 -24.48 -7.77
CA THR A 690 19.21 -24.30 -6.47
C THR A 690 18.39 -23.44 -5.51
N ALA A 691 17.75 -22.36 -5.97
CA ALA A 691 16.88 -21.53 -5.13
C ALA A 691 15.66 -22.29 -4.59
N LEU A 692 15.01 -23.12 -5.43
CA LEU A 692 13.92 -23.99 -5.01
C LEU A 692 14.39 -25.05 -4.00
N LEU A 693 15.53 -25.68 -4.25
CA LEU A 693 16.12 -26.68 -3.35
C LEU A 693 16.45 -26.09 -1.97
N LEU A 694 17.03 -24.89 -1.91
CA LEU A 694 17.32 -24.22 -0.64
C LEU A 694 16.03 -23.85 0.12
N GLN A 695 14.99 -23.42 -0.60
CA GLN A 695 13.67 -23.13 -0.02
C GLN A 695 13.00 -24.41 0.51
N GLU A 696 13.05 -25.53 -0.20
CA GLU A 696 12.55 -26.83 0.27
C GLU A 696 13.31 -27.33 1.51
N LEU A 697 14.61 -27.02 1.61
CA LEU A 697 15.44 -27.33 2.79
C LEU A 697 15.23 -26.34 3.96
N GLY A 698 14.39 -25.32 3.81
CA GLY A 698 14.11 -24.32 4.85
C GLY A 698 15.29 -23.39 5.16
N LEU A 699 16.32 -23.36 4.29
CA LEU A 699 17.42 -22.42 4.41
C LEU A 699 16.94 -21.06 3.88
N PRO A 700 17.13 -19.95 4.63
CA PRO A 700 16.69 -18.63 4.20
C PRO A 700 17.33 -18.31 2.86
N ASN A 701 16.47 -18.13 1.85
CA ASN A 701 16.91 -18.00 0.48
C ASN A 701 17.51 -16.60 0.31
N ASN A 702 18.83 -16.55 0.05
CA ASN A 702 19.64 -15.42 -0.42
C ASN A 702 18.96 -14.05 -0.42
N SER A 703 19.57 -13.09 0.29
CA SER A 703 19.08 -11.73 0.33
C SER A 703 18.96 -11.15 -1.07
N GLN A 704 18.14 -10.11 -1.23
CA GLN A 704 17.96 -9.48 -2.54
C GLN A 704 19.30 -9.02 -3.13
N LEU A 705 20.22 -8.57 -2.26
CA LEU A 705 21.58 -8.23 -2.63
C LEU A 705 22.37 -9.42 -3.20
N ASP A 706 22.30 -10.63 -2.62
CA ASP A 706 23.05 -11.78 -3.15
C ASP A 706 22.67 -12.09 -4.61
N ARG A 707 21.40 -11.91 -4.98
CA ARG A 707 20.91 -12.16 -6.36
C ARG A 707 21.40 -11.08 -7.31
N GLU A 708 21.31 -9.82 -6.90
CA GLU A 708 21.86 -8.68 -7.63
C GLU A 708 23.38 -8.82 -7.86
N MET A 709 24.12 -9.29 -6.85
CA MET A 709 25.56 -9.55 -6.94
C MET A 709 25.91 -10.74 -7.85
N ASP A 710 25.14 -11.83 -7.80
CA ASP A 710 25.31 -12.99 -8.70
C ASP A 710 24.99 -12.63 -10.18
N ASP A 711 24.07 -11.68 -10.42
CA ASP A 711 23.68 -11.20 -11.75
C ASP A 711 24.58 -10.05 -12.29
N LEU A 712 25.57 -9.56 -11.52
CA LEU A 712 26.48 -8.50 -11.97
C LEU A 712 27.31 -8.92 -13.20
N PRO A 713 27.39 -8.10 -14.26
CA PRO A 713 28.28 -8.37 -15.39
C PRO A 713 29.76 -8.37 -14.93
N PRO A 714 30.65 -9.20 -15.51
CA PRO A 714 32.02 -9.39 -15.01
C PRO A 714 32.88 -8.12 -14.87
N GLY A 715 32.55 -7.04 -15.58
CA GLY A 715 33.23 -5.74 -15.46
C GLY A 715 32.79 -4.87 -14.27
N PHE A 716 31.88 -5.35 -13.42
CA PHE A 716 31.38 -4.66 -12.23
C PHE A 716 31.93 -5.26 -10.92
N ILE A 717 32.62 -6.41 -10.97
CA ILE A 717 33.16 -7.10 -9.79
C ILE A 717 34.18 -6.23 -9.04
N ASP A 718 35.02 -5.48 -9.77
CA ASP A 718 35.99 -4.54 -9.19
C ASP A 718 35.38 -3.16 -8.83
N ILE A 719 34.05 -3.00 -8.97
CA ILE A 719 33.32 -1.74 -8.81
C ILE A 719 32.32 -1.81 -7.65
N VAL A 720 31.67 -2.95 -7.47
CA VAL A 720 30.65 -3.17 -6.44
C VAL A 720 31.21 -4.07 -5.34
N GLU A 721 31.29 -3.54 -4.13
CA GLU A 721 31.76 -4.25 -2.94
C GLU A 721 30.60 -4.50 -1.98
N ARG A 722 30.55 -5.68 -1.35
CA ARG A 722 29.59 -5.96 -0.28
C ARG A 722 30.18 -5.49 1.05
N VAL A 723 29.54 -4.52 1.68
CA VAL A 723 30.02 -3.90 2.94
C VAL A 723 29.22 -4.36 4.17
N GLY A 724 28.05 -4.98 3.98
CA GLY A 724 27.22 -5.56 5.03
C GLY A 724 26.38 -6.74 4.53
N GLU A 725 25.50 -7.29 5.39
CA GLU A 725 24.62 -8.40 4.99
C GLU A 725 23.65 -7.96 3.87
N ASP A 726 23.03 -6.79 4.03
CA ASP A 726 22.14 -6.17 3.05
C ASP A 726 22.69 -4.84 2.52
N GLU A 727 24.00 -4.60 2.62
CA GLU A 727 24.64 -3.36 2.16
C GLU A 727 25.66 -3.59 1.04
N ALA A 728 25.55 -2.78 -0.01
CA ALA A 728 26.51 -2.76 -1.13
C ALA A 728 27.02 -1.35 -1.41
N GLU A 729 28.30 -1.23 -1.71
CA GLU A 729 28.97 0.01 -2.06
C GLU A 729 29.42 0.00 -3.52
N ILE A 730 29.05 1.04 -4.27
CA ILE A 730 29.33 1.20 -5.69
C ILE A 730 30.37 2.31 -5.86
N ASN A 731 31.51 1.95 -6.45
CA ASN A 731 32.65 2.83 -6.66
C ASN A 731 32.58 3.58 -8.01
N PHE A 732 32.64 4.90 -7.98
CA PHE A 732 32.67 5.75 -9.18
C PHE A 732 34.00 6.52 -9.28
N PRO A 733 34.91 6.14 -10.20
CA PRO A 733 36.18 6.84 -10.40
C PRO A 733 36.00 8.29 -10.89
N LEU A 734 36.60 9.23 -10.17
CA LEU A 734 36.51 10.68 -10.43
C LEU A 734 37.62 11.20 -11.36
N ASN A 735 38.45 10.30 -11.90
CA ASN A 735 39.59 10.60 -12.78
C ASN A 735 39.21 11.25 -14.13
N HIS A 736 37.93 11.28 -14.50
CA HIS A 736 37.43 11.91 -15.71
C HIS A 736 37.06 13.39 -15.52
N PHE A 737 36.99 13.89 -14.28
CA PHE A 737 36.83 15.31 -14.00
C PHE A 737 38.20 16.00 -13.97
N THR A 738 38.34 17.09 -14.72
CA THR A 738 39.50 17.98 -14.60
C THR A 738 39.52 18.65 -13.23
N ASP A 739 40.70 19.03 -12.71
CA ASP A 739 40.84 19.69 -11.40
C ASP A 739 39.90 20.89 -11.25
N LEU A 740 39.71 21.67 -12.31
CA LEU A 740 38.81 22.82 -12.33
C LEU A 740 37.32 22.45 -12.33
N GLN A 741 36.93 21.28 -12.84
CA GLN A 741 35.57 20.74 -12.65
C GLN A 741 35.39 20.18 -11.24
N ARG A 742 36.42 19.52 -10.69
CA ARG A 742 36.42 19.01 -9.32
C ARG A 742 36.22 20.16 -8.32
N GLU A 743 36.98 21.23 -8.48
CA GLU A 743 36.82 22.49 -7.75
C GLU A 743 35.41 23.09 -7.95
N ALA A 744 34.96 23.23 -9.21
CA ALA A 744 33.65 23.80 -9.54
C ALA A 744 32.43 23.01 -9.04
N MET A 745 32.60 21.72 -8.74
CA MET A 745 31.56 20.86 -8.16
C MET A 745 31.76 20.59 -6.66
N GLY A 746 32.84 21.09 -6.05
CA GLY A 746 33.16 20.85 -4.63
C GLY A 746 33.56 19.40 -4.33
N ILE A 747 34.26 18.76 -5.26
CA ILE A 747 34.92 17.47 -5.04
C ILE A 747 36.25 17.73 -4.31
N PRO A 748 36.52 17.08 -3.15
CA PRO A 748 37.76 17.29 -2.42
C PRO A 748 39.02 17.00 -3.25
N ALA A 749 40.10 17.76 -2.98
CA ALA A 749 41.36 17.67 -3.74
C ALA A 749 42.04 16.28 -3.69
N GLY A 750 41.73 15.46 -2.68
CA GLY A 750 42.21 14.07 -2.57
C GLY A 750 41.20 13.00 -3.02
N ALA A 751 39.94 13.36 -3.30
CA ALA A 751 38.88 12.40 -3.57
C ALA A 751 39.04 11.79 -4.98
N ASN A 752 39.41 10.52 -5.06
CA ASN A 752 39.61 9.83 -6.33
C ASN A 752 38.42 8.93 -6.70
N THR A 753 37.58 8.60 -5.72
CA THR A 753 36.39 7.78 -5.88
C THR A 753 35.22 8.42 -5.14
N PHE A 754 34.07 8.47 -5.80
CA PHE A 754 32.77 8.71 -5.17
C PHE A 754 32.11 7.38 -4.87
N LEU A 755 31.57 7.24 -3.67
CA LEU A 755 31.03 6.01 -3.12
C LEU A 755 29.52 6.19 -2.96
N LEU A 756 28.74 5.27 -3.51
CA LEU A 756 27.30 5.16 -3.27
C LEU A 756 27.06 3.87 -2.48
N ARG A 757 26.65 4.00 -1.22
CA ARG A 757 26.23 2.86 -0.42
C ARG A 757 24.72 2.72 -0.49
N LEU A 758 24.26 1.53 -0.85
CA LEU A 758 22.87 1.11 -0.92
C LEU A 758 22.59 0.14 0.23
N VAL A 759 21.46 0.35 0.91
CA VAL A 759 20.91 -0.57 1.90
C VAL A 759 19.66 -1.21 1.29
N PHE A 760 19.68 -2.53 1.20
CA PHE A 760 18.59 -3.33 0.66
C PHE A 760 17.59 -3.61 1.77
N PRO A 761 16.31 -3.26 1.61
CA PRO A 761 15.32 -3.55 2.63
C PRO A 761 15.11 -5.07 2.75
N SER A 762 15.01 -5.53 4.00
CA SER A 762 14.73 -6.94 4.31
C SER A 762 13.32 -7.37 3.87
N THR A 763 12.43 -6.43 3.56
CA THR A 763 11.08 -6.68 3.06
C THR A 763 10.93 -6.24 1.60
N HIS A 764 10.25 -7.05 0.78
CA HIS A 764 10.04 -6.78 -0.64
C HIS A 764 9.07 -5.61 -0.96
N SER A 765 8.61 -4.86 0.03
CA SER A 765 7.69 -3.71 -0.14
C SER A 765 8.31 -2.34 0.06
N GLU A 766 9.57 -2.27 0.47
CA GLU A 766 10.29 -1.02 0.73
C GLU A 766 11.24 -0.69 -0.45
N LEU A 767 11.56 0.58 -0.62
CA LEU A 767 12.51 1.06 -1.63
C LEU A 767 13.94 1.09 -1.06
N PHE A 768 14.95 1.13 -1.93
CA PHE A 768 16.35 1.20 -1.48
C PHE A 768 16.62 2.47 -0.68
N GLU A 769 17.22 2.28 0.49
CA GLU A 769 17.85 3.34 1.24
C GLU A 769 19.28 3.56 0.73
N PHE A 770 19.79 4.79 0.80
CA PHE A 770 21.15 5.08 0.31
C PHE A 770 21.83 6.24 1.03
N CYS A 771 23.16 6.24 0.98
CA CYS A 771 24.01 7.38 1.33
C CYS A 771 25.18 7.51 0.35
N VAL A 772 25.84 8.67 0.33
CA VAL A 772 26.93 8.96 -0.62
C VAL A 772 28.10 9.65 0.05
N HIS A 773 29.30 9.26 -0.37
CA HIS A 773 30.56 9.65 0.26
C HIS A 773 31.65 9.90 -0.77
N PHE A 774 32.69 10.62 -0.38
CA PHE A 774 33.98 10.58 -1.03
C PHE A 774 34.91 9.63 -0.27
N ASN A 775 35.84 8.97 -0.96
CA ASN A 775 36.86 8.14 -0.33
C ASN A 775 37.88 8.90 0.57
N THR A 776 37.67 10.20 0.77
CA THR A 776 38.43 11.07 1.69
C THR A 776 37.58 11.64 2.82
N ASP A 777 36.31 11.25 2.92
CA ASP A 777 35.47 11.64 4.05
C ASP A 777 36.03 10.99 5.32
N LYS A 778 36.01 11.76 6.42
CA LYS A 778 36.57 11.30 7.69
C LYS A 778 35.72 10.21 8.29
N ASP A 779 36.39 9.26 8.95
CA ASP A 779 35.77 8.24 9.77
C ASP A 779 34.78 7.35 9.00
N LEU A 780 34.96 7.18 7.68
CA LEU A 780 34.04 6.46 6.79
C LEU A 780 33.69 5.04 7.30
N ASP A 781 34.66 4.31 7.85
CA ASP A 781 34.47 2.96 8.39
C ASP A 781 33.71 2.91 9.73
N THR A 782 33.57 4.06 10.41
CA THR A 782 32.92 4.18 11.73
C THR A 782 31.78 5.21 11.72
N LEU A 783 31.39 5.66 10.53
CA LEU A 783 30.39 6.69 10.34
C LEU A 783 28.99 6.12 10.54
N ASP A 784 28.19 6.83 11.32
CA ASP A 784 26.77 6.52 11.50
C ASP A 784 26.00 6.95 10.23
N HIS A 785 25.76 5.99 9.34
CA HIS A 785 25.19 6.20 8.01
C HIS A 785 23.68 6.48 8.08
N THR A 786 23.29 7.73 8.34
CA THR A 786 21.90 8.17 8.17
C THR A 786 21.52 8.13 6.68
N THR A 787 20.68 7.18 6.32
CA THR A 787 20.22 6.91 4.95
C THR A 787 19.12 7.88 4.49
N CYS A 788 19.00 8.03 3.17
CA CYS A 788 17.88 8.73 2.55
C CYS A 788 16.70 7.79 2.41
N SER A 789 15.78 7.80 3.38
CA SER A 789 14.49 7.10 3.24
C SER A 789 13.63 7.76 2.17
N THR A 790 12.90 6.93 1.42
CA THR A 790 12.07 7.35 0.28
C THR A 790 10.80 8.10 0.64
N ASP A 791 10.38 8.09 1.91
CA ASP A 791 9.26 8.89 2.41
C ASP A 791 9.60 10.38 2.57
N ALA A 792 10.87 10.75 2.47
CA ALA A 792 11.32 12.13 2.54
C ALA A 792 10.85 12.93 1.30
N ARG A 793 9.62 13.47 1.34
CA ARG A 793 8.98 14.32 0.31
C ARG A 793 9.78 15.56 -0.12
N THR A 794 10.96 15.82 0.45
CA THR A 794 11.91 16.82 -0.03
C THR A 794 13.36 16.32 0.08
N THR A 795 14.14 16.46 -1.00
CA THR A 795 15.60 16.23 -1.08
C THR A 795 16.45 17.28 -0.32
N ARG A 796 15.95 17.72 0.84
CA ARG A 796 16.55 18.75 1.71
C ARG A 796 17.27 18.17 2.93
N MET A 797 17.11 16.88 3.21
CA MET A 797 17.78 16.25 4.34
C MET A 797 19.25 16.00 3.99
N ASN A 798 20.15 16.30 4.94
CA ASN A 798 21.53 15.89 4.84
C ASN A 798 21.58 14.37 4.98
N VAL A 799 21.82 13.69 3.86
CA VAL A 799 22.01 12.25 3.84
C VAL A 799 23.40 11.96 4.40
N CYS A 800 23.44 11.36 5.60
CA CYS A 800 24.59 11.23 6.48
C CYS A 800 25.20 12.57 6.97
N LYS A 801 26.19 12.47 7.86
CA LYS A 801 26.88 13.60 8.54
C LYS A 801 27.99 14.24 7.69
N THR A 802 28.19 13.78 6.45
CA THR A 802 29.19 14.33 5.52
C THR A 802 28.75 15.68 4.97
N SER A 803 29.72 16.57 4.71
CA SER A 803 29.42 17.88 4.15
C SER A 803 28.94 17.75 2.70
N GLN A 804 27.71 18.18 2.42
CA GLN A 804 27.20 18.25 1.05
C GLN A 804 28.05 19.22 0.19
N SER A 805 28.25 18.86 -1.07
CA SER A 805 28.81 19.71 -2.12
C SER A 805 27.86 19.75 -3.31
N ALA A 806 28.11 20.63 -4.29
CA ALA A 806 27.29 20.68 -5.51
C ALA A 806 27.21 19.29 -6.19
N PHE A 807 28.34 18.56 -6.18
CA PHE A 807 28.45 17.20 -6.71
C PHE A 807 27.55 16.20 -5.98
N THR A 808 27.70 16.09 -4.65
CA THR A 808 26.96 15.09 -3.87
C THR A 808 25.47 15.40 -3.83
N TRP A 809 25.08 16.69 -3.73
CA TRP A 809 23.67 17.10 -3.71
C TRP A 809 22.95 16.82 -5.05
N GLN A 810 23.60 17.11 -6.19
CA GLN A 810 23.03 16.79 -7.50
C GLN A 810 22.92 15.28 -7.71
N LEU A 811 23.96 14.51 -7.36
CA LEU A 811 23.91 13.05 -7.46
C LEU A 811 22.88 12.44 -6.52
N GLN A 812 22.74 12.90 -5.27
CA GLN A 812 21.67 12.47 -4.35
C GLN A 812 20.29 12.65 -5.00
N SER A 813 20.03 13.80 -5.65
CA SER A 813 18.77 14.06 -6.34
C SER A 813 18.54 13.14 -7.55
N ILE A 814 19.59 12.82 -8.31
CA ILE A 814 19.53 11.87 -9.44
C ILE A 814 19.31 10.43 -8.94
N ILE A 815 20.05 9.99 -7.91
CA ILE A 815 19.95 8.65 -7.31
C ILE A 815 18.54 8.43 -6.75
N TYR A 816 18.04 9.36 -5.94
CA TYR A 816 16.67 9.34 -5.42
C TYR A 816 15.65 9.20 -6.56
N THR A 817 15.80 9.98 -7.64
CA THR A 817 14.91 9.90 -8.81
C THR A 817 15.00 8.55 -9.52
N GLN A 818 16.17 7.92 -9.63
CA GLN A 818 16.28 6.57 -10.23
C GLN A 818 15.68 5.48 -9.32
N ILE A 819 15.88 5.54 -8.01
CA ILE A 819 15.32 4.57 -7.06
C ILE A 819 13.78 4.64 -7.05
N GLN A 820 13.21 5.85 -7.05
CA GLN A 820 11.76 6.10 -7.07
C GLN A 820 11.05 5.60 -8.34
N ILE A 821 11.76 5.41 -9.45
CA ILE A 821 11.19 4.83 -10.68
C ILE A 821 10.94 3.30 -10.49
N GLY A 822 11.60 2.67 -9.52
CA GLY A 822 11.50 1.24 -9.25
C GLY A 822 12.27 0.36 -10.24
N ASN A 823 12.57 -0.87 -9.82
CA ASN A 823 13.21 -1.90 -10.66
C ASN A 823 14.55 -1.52 -11.31
N VAL A 824 15.40 -0.75 -10.62
CA VAL A 824 16.78 -0.46 -11.07
C VAL A 824 17.76 -1.40 -10.35
N ASN A 825 18.26 -2.41 -11.07
CA ASN A 825 19.35 -3.27 -10.58
C ASN A 825 20.66 -2.48 -10.42
N ILE A 826 21.62 -3.01 -9.65
CA ILE A 826 22.90 -2.36 -9.33
C ILE A 826 23.66 -1.98 -10.61
N ALA A 827 23.68 -2.86 -11.62
CA ALA A 827 24.43 -2.64 -12.85
C ALA A 827 23.86 -1.50 -13.70
N ASP A 828 22.53 -1.43 -13.83
CA ASP A 828 21.83 -0.35 -14.51
C ASP A 828 21.92 0.96 -13.73
N LEU A 829 21.86 0.93 -12.39
CA LEU A 829 22.04 2.12 -11.56
C LEU A 829 23.45 2.70 -11.77
N HIS A 830 24.50 1.89 -11.63
CA HIS A 830 25.87 2.33 -11.87
C HIS A 830 26.05 2.84 -13.32
N LYS A 831 25.50 2.15 -14.33
CA LYS A 831 25.57 2.61 -15.73
C LYS A 831 24.91 3.98 -15.90
N ARG A 832 23.68 4.16 -15.42
CA ARG A 832 22.92 5.42 -15.51
C ARG A 832 23.63 6.55 -14.78
N LEU A 833 24.13 6.29 -13.57
CA LEU A 833 24.87 7.28 -12.79
C LEU A 833 26.19 7.66 -13.46
N LYS A 834 26.92 6.69 -14.03
CA LYS A 834 28.15 6.95 -14.80
C LYS A 834 27.90 7.77 -16.07
N GLU A 835 26.81 7.49 -16.79
CA GLU A 835 26.35 8.30 -17.92
C GLU A 835 26.01 9.73 -17.45
N LYS A 836 25.28 9.88 -16.33
CA LYS A 836 24.92 11.18 -15.74
C LYS A 836 26.12 11.97 -15.23
N MET A 837 27.08 11.33 -14.57
CA MET A 837 28.33 11.95 -14.09
C MET A 837 29.08 12.66 -15.23
N SER A 838 29.09 12.06 -16.42
CA SER A 838 29.73 12.66 -17.60
C SER A 838 29.06 13.94 -18.12
N CYS A 839 27.80 14.20 -17.74
CA CYS A 839 27.01 15.33 -18.22
C CYS A 839 26.39 16.22 -17.11
N LEU A 840 26.81 16.07 -15.84
CA LEU A 840 26.27 16.86 -14.70
C LEU A 840 26.23 18.36 -14.96
N GLY A 841 27.32 18.94 -15.46
CA GLY A 841 27.42 20.37 -15.79
C GLY A 841 26.49 20.83 -16.93
N GLN A 842 25.86 19.89 -17.65
CA GLN A 842 24.87 20.13 -18.71
C GLN A 842 23.44 19.76 -18.28
N SER A 843 23.21 19.32 -17.03
CA SER A 843 21.88 19.09 -16.49
C SER A 843 21.54 20.06 -15.36
N CYS A 844 20.24 20.26 -15.15
CA CYS A 844 19.74 21.08 -14.06
C CYS A 844 20.16 20.44 -12.74
N VAL A 845 20.85 21.21 -11.90
CA VAL A 845 21.35 20.73 -10.62
C VAL A 845 20.25 20.16 -9.70
N ALA A 846 19.01 20.64 -9.85
CA ALA A 846 17.87 20.30 -8.99
C ALA A 846 16.88 19.29 -9.55
N CYS A 847 16.72 19.18 -10.87
CA CYS A 847 15.73 18.29 -11.51
C CYS A 847 16.31 17.43 -12.64
N ASP A 848 17.62 17.52 -12.88
CA ASP A 848 18.37 16.75 -13.89
C ASP A 848 17.88 16.87 -15.35
N VAL A 849 16.95 17.80 -15.62
CA VAL A 849 16.57 18.19 -16.99
C VAL A 849 17.79 18.79 -17.68
N SER A 850 18.15 18.27 -18.86
CA SER A 850 19.26 18.79 -19.66
C SER A 850 19.04 20.27 -19.99
N LEU A 851 20.02 21.08 -19.62
CA LEU A 851 20.09 22.50 -19.97
C LEU A 851 20.48 22.57 -21.45
N GLN A 852 19.55 22.94 -22.32
CA GLN A 852 19.76 23.09 -23.77
C GLN A 852 20.65 24.29 -24.15
N ALA A 853 21.64 24.63 -23.31
CA ALA A 853 22.75 25.46 -23.72
C ALA A 853 23.39 24.85 -24.97
N SER A 854 23.82 25.71 -25.91
CA SER A 854 24.41 25.27 -27.18
C SER A 854 25.44 24.16 -26.95
N PRO A 855 25.47 23.07 -27.76
CA PRO A 855 26.35 21.91 -27.53
C PRO A 855 27.87 22.20 -27.57
N LYS A 856 28.25 23.47 -27.74
CA LYS A 856 29.62 23.99 -27.62
C LYS A 856 29.94 24.61 -26.25
N ALA A 857 28.94 24.88 -25.42
CA ALA A 857 29.07 25.50 -24.11
C ALA A 857 29.29 24.41 -23.02
N GLN A 858 30.56 24.04 -22.81
CA GLN A 858 30.93 23.20 -21.68
C GLN A 858 30.90 24.03 -20.39
N ILE A 859 29.74 24.07 -19.72
CA ILE A 859 29.64 24.64 -18.38
C ILE A 859 30.36 23.70 -17.41
N LYS A 860 31.24 24.26 -16.57
CA LYS A 860 32.11 23.49 -15.66
C LYS A 860 31.39 23.00 -14.40
N ARG A 861 30.22 23.56 -14.11
CA ARG A 861 29.33 23.21 -13.01
C ARG A 861 27.88 23.28 -13.44
N SER A 862 27.05 22.56 -12.73
CA SER A 862 25.61 22.49 -12.91
C SER A 862 24.95 23.76 -12.36
N VAL A 863 23.83 24.17 -12.96
CA VAL A 863 23.04 25.34 -12.51
C VAL A 863 21.56 24.95 -12.48
N PRO A 864 20.70 25.65 -11.72
CA PRO A 864 19.26 25.46 -11.86
C PRO A 864 18.81 25.86 -13.27
N CYS A 865 17.82 25.15 -13.80
CA CYS A 865 17.09 25.60 -15.00
C CYS A 865 16.14 26.76 -14.66
N ASP A 866 15.55 27.36 -15.70
CA ASP A 866 14.64 28.51 -15.59
C ASP A 866 13.32 28.21 -14.84
N MET A 867 13.08 26.95 -14.44
CA MET A 867 11.94 26.62 -13.58
C MET A 867 12.12 27.26 -12.19
N VAL A 868 11.18 28.12 -11.82
CA VAL A 868 11.17 28.87 -10.55
C VAL A 868 11.34 27.95 -9.33
N GLY A 869 10.80 26.72 -9.37
CA GLY A 869 11.00 25.72 -8.31
C GLY A 869 12.47 25.30 -8.15
N CYS A 870 13.16 24.98 -9.25
CA CYS A 870 14.57 24.61 -9.25
C CYS A 870 15.47 25.77 -8.82
N ALA A 871 15.20 26.98 -9.31
CA ALA A 871 15.91 28.18 -8.89
C ALA A 871 15.73 28.47 -7.39
N ARG A 872 14.48 28.42 -6.87
CA ARG A 872 14.20 28.60 -5.44
C ARG A 872 14.86 27.54 -4.57
N LEU A 873 14.82 26.27 -4.98
CA LEU A 873 15.46 25.18 -4.25
C LEU A 873 16.98 25.40 -4.19
N TRP A 874 17.61 25.69 -5.34
CA TRP A 874 19.05 25.98 -5.42
C TRP A 874 19.46 27.17 -4.55
N TYR A 875 18.77 28.32 -4.66
CA TYR A 875 19.10 29.51 -3.88
C TYR A 875 18.87 29.36 -2.37
N ALA A 876 18.04 28.40 -1.95
CA ALA A 876 17.86 28.06 -0.54
C ALA A 876 19.00 27.18 0.04
N LEU A 877 19.85 26.57 -0.81
CA LEU A 877 20.95 25.74 -0.33
C LEU A 877 22.06 26.57 0.35
N PRO A 878 22.84 25.96 1.25
CA PRO A 878 24.07 26.54 1.80
C PRO A 878 25.03 27.06 0.70
N LEU A 879 25.79 28.12 1.03
CA LEU A 879 26.68 28.78 0.07
C LEU A 879 27.80 27.86 -0.43
N ASP A 880 28.24 26.92 0.39
CA ASP A 880 29.25 25.92 0.07
C ASP A 880 28.76 24.79 -0.85
N VAL A 881 27.46 24.52 -0.88
CA VAL A 881 26.86 23.70 -1.94
C VAL A 881 26.73 24.51 -3.23
N ARG A 882 26.40 25.80 -3.15
CA ARG A 882 26.14 26.64 -4.33
C ARG A 882 27.38 27.15 -5.08
N ILE A 883 28.44 27.46 -4.34
CA ILE A 883 29.65 28.11 -4.86
C ILE A 883 30.89 27.52 -4.15
N PRO A 884 31.13 26.20 -4.28
CA PRO A 884 32.23 25.51 -3.60
C PRO A 884 33.60 26.09 -3.95
N GLU A 885 33.75 26.72 -5.13
CA GLU A 885 34.98 27.36 -5.61
C GLU A 885 35.45 28.46 -4.66
N LEU A 886 34.51 29.12 -3.96
CA LEU A 886 34.87 30.12 -2.96
C LEU A 886 35.72 29.50 -1.84
N ARG A 887 35.53 28.23 -1.47
CA ARG A 887 36.38 27.60 -0.45
C ARG A 887 37.79 27.25 -0.96
N ALA A 888 37.96 27.11 -2.27
CA ALA A 888 39.21 26.68 -2.89
C ALA A 888 40.16 27.87 -3.15
N ASP A 889 39.63 28.97 -3.69
CA ASP A 889 40.42 30.19 -3.91
C ASP A 889 40.36 31.14 -2.70
N ILE A 890 41.35 30.99 -1.81
CA ILE A 890 41.55 31.84 -0.62
C ILE A 890 41.62 33.32 -0.99
N TYR A 891 42.17 33.69 -2.17
CA TYR A 891 42.25 35.08 -2.60
C TYR A 891 40.88 35.62 -3.06
N VAL A 892 40.00 34.78 -3.60
CA VAL A 892 38.62 35.18 -3.89
C VAL A 892 37.83 35.35 -2.59
N VAL A 893 38.02 34.51 -1.57
CA VAL A 893 37.45 34.75 -0.23
C VAL A 893 37.94 36.07 0.33
N ASP A 894 39.26 36.27 0.36
CA ASP A 894 39.87 37.48 0.92
C ASP A 894 39.44 38.74 0.15
N LEU A 895 39.35 38.67 -1.18
CA LEU A 895 38.82 39.74 -2.03
C LEU A 895 37.34 39.98 -1.76
N MET A 896 36.51 38.95 -1.59
CA MET A 896 35.09 39.11 -1.29
C MET A 896 34.86 39.66 0.11
N LEU A 897 35.57 39.16 1.13
CA LEU A 897 35.53 39.69 2.49
C LEU A 897 36.05 41.14 2.53
N THR A 898 37.15 41.44 1.85
CA THR A 898 37.68 42.80 1.71
C THR A 898 36.73 43.71 0.94
N SER A 899 36.04 43.21 -0.09
CA SER A 899 35.05 43.98 -0.86
C SER A 899 33.78 44.22 -0.05
N VAL A 900 33.30 43.26 0.72
CA VAL A 900 32.17 43.41 1.64
C VAL A 900 32.53 44.36 2.79
N TYR A 901 33.74 44.25 3.33
CA TYR A 901 34.29 45.16 4.34
C TYR A 901 34.42 46.59 3.80
N ALA A 902 34.99 46.76 2.61
CA ALA A 902 35.11 48.06 1.94
C ALA A 902 33.74 48.64 1.56
N ALA A 903 32.79 47.82 1.11
CA ALA A 903 31.41 48.23 0.84
C ALA A 903 30.67 48.64 2.12
N ALA A 904 30.88 47.94 3.23
CA ALA A 904 30.35 48.31 4.54
C ALA A 904 30.96 49.63 5.05
N LEU A 905 32.27 49.84 4.85
CA LEU A 905 32.97 51.10 5.13
C LEU A 905 32.58 52.25 4.19
N THR A 906 32.00 51.97 3.02
CA THR A 906 31.56 52.97 2.02
C THR A 906 30.05 53.01 1.85
N GLY A 907 29.30 52.51 2.85
CA GLY A 907 27.85 52.59 2.89
C GLY A 907 27.32 54.03 2.74
N PRO A 908 26.09 54.21 2.24
CA PRO A 908 25.58 55.52 1.85
C PRO A 908 25.46 56.47 3.04
N ASN A 909 26.09 57.65 2.91
CA ASN A 909 25.74 58.85 3.69
C ASN A 909 24.31 59.33 3.35
#